data_AF-A0A673BAG6-F1
#
_entry.id   AF-A0A673BAG6-F1
#
_cell.length_a   1.000
_cell.length_b   1.000
_cell.length_c   1.000
_cell.angle_alpha   90.00
_cell.angle_beta   90.00
_cell.angle_gamma   90.00
#
_symmetry.space_group_name_H-M   'P 1'
#
loop_
_entity.id
_entity.type
_entity.pdbx_description
1 polymer ?
#
loop_
_entity_poly.entity_id
_entity_poly.type
_entity_poly.pdbx_seq_one_letter_code
_entity_poly.pdbx_strand_id
1 'polypeptide(L)'
;MGCGSAPGVCLLAAVSCCLLLGCRGNITVAVMLPDNPHKYPWALPRVFPAILMAHEDLHGKHGLLLGRTVNILNFSTEDPVAGSCAESRAQVVAVDAKLYIQPDAFFGPGCVYPLASVGRFASHWKLPLITAGGHAYGFDRREEYRTIVRSGPSTTKLGDFANILHTHFNWTSRAVVIFHDRRHDDRPHYFLSEGIYLQLKQEMNVTVEAQPYEDEAKYYKELISFMKERGRIVYICGPLETFLSIMKLFQTEIQDPENYAIFYLDVFAESLMDRKPWQNSDSDWADPISVFKSVFVITYRPPDNPEYKDFQRKLHARALKDFGVHLEPSLMDYIAGSFYDGFVLYAMALEETLAEGGAQNDGINITMRTQNRRFWGVTGLVTTDHKNARDIDVNLWAMTNQETGEYGIVAYYNGTNKELIWSQTEKIHWPSGGPPLDNPPCVFSTDDPSCNDVKLQTFSPSLSSANDASCFCSSPLQMSPPPFLSYFRKLKLEKELAGMLWRIRWEDLQFESPNKYHKRAGSRLTLSQRGSSYGSLITAHGKYQLFAKTGYFKGNLVAIKHVNKKRIELTRKVLLELKHMRDIQFNHLTRFIGACIDPPNICIVTEYCPRGSLQDILENESINLDWMFRYSLINDIVKVGAVQVWIPSNCVLDSRFVLKITDYGLASFRSSCENDGLAQKLWTAPELLIYDRHPPQGTQKGDVYSFGIILQEIALRNGPFYVEGMDLSPKVNM
;
A
#
# COMPACT_ATOMS: atom_id res chain seq x y z
N MET A 1 58.58 -34.53 -51.18
CA MET A 1 57.42 -34.92 -52.02
C MET A 1 56.35 -35.48 -51.12
N GLY A 2 55.11 -34.98 -51.25
CA GLY A 2 53.89 -35.71 -50.88
C GLY A 2 53.29 -35.47 -49.49
N CYS A 3 52.20 -34.71 -49.46
CA CYS A 3 51.22 -34.54 -48.38
C CYS A 3 50.50 -35.84 -47.98
N GLY A 4 49.92 -35.86 -46.78
CA GLY A 4 48.88 -36.80 -46.38
C GLY A 4 48.38 -36.56 -44.95
N SER A 5 47.53 -35.56 -44.78
CA SER A 5 46.85 -35.16 -43.54
C SER A 5 45.71 -36.11 -43.14
N ALA A 6 45.65 -36.51 -41.86
CA ALA A 6 44.42 -36.96 -41.20
C ALA A 6 44.47 -36.70 -39.68
N PRO A 7 43.74 -35.71 -39.15
CA PRO A 7 43.36 -35.67 -37.74
C PRO A 7 41.85 -35.93 -37.65
N GLY A 8 41.47 -37.16 -37.31
CA GLY A 8 40.05 -37.55 -37.33
C GLY A 8 39.71 -38.69 -36.39
N VAL A 9 40.28 -38.73 -35.18
CA VAL A 9 39.85 -39.72 -34.16
C VAL A 9 39.79 -39.16 -32.72
N CYS A 10 40.45 -38.05 -32.37
CA CYS A 10 40.42 -37.54 -30.99
C CYS A 10 39.22 -36.65 -30.60
N LEU A 11 38.33 -36.30 -31.53
CA LEU A 11 37.17 -35.44 -31.23
C LEU A 11 35.91 -36.21 -30.80
N LEU A 12 35.84 -37.53 -31.00
CA LEU A 12 34.65 -38.31 -30.65
C LEU A 12 34.63 -38.80 -29.18
N ALA A 13 35.78 -38.87 -28.51
CA ALA A 13 35.84 -39.25 -27.10
C ALA A 13 35.56 -38.07 -26.14
N ALA A 14 35.83 -36.82 -26.57
CA ALA A 14 35.55 -35.63 -25.76
C ALA A 14 34.08 -35.17 -25.86
N VAL A 15 33.38 -35.50 -26.94
CA VAL A 15 31.97 -35.12 -27.14
C VAL A 15 30.99 -36.12 -26.51
N SER A 16 31.39 -37.40 -26.34
CA SER A 16 30.51 -38.40 -25.73
C SER A 16 30.48 -38.34 -24.20
N CYS A 17 31.50 -37.73 -23.55
CA CYS A 17 31.52 -37.57 -22.09
C CYS A 17 30.78 -36.31 -21.59
N CYS A 18 30.52 -35.34 -22.47
CA CYS A 18 29.72 -34.14 -22.13
C CYS A 18 28.21 -34.34 -22.27
N LEU A 19 27.75 -35.47 -22.81
CA LEU A 19 26.33 -35.76 -23.05
C LEU A 19 25.70 -36.70 -22.00
N LEU A 20 26.45 -37.16 -20.99
CA LEU A 20 25.94 -38.15 -20.01
C LEU A 20 26.13 -37.82 -18.52
N LEU A 21 26.58 -36.62 -18.17
CA LEU A 21 26.33 -36.05 -16.84
C LEU A 21 26.05 -34.56 -17.01
N GLY A 22 24.78 -34.21 -17.21
CA GLY A 22 24.36 -32.81 -17.07
C GLY A 22 24.82 -32.30 -15.71
N CYS A 23 25.60 -31.22 -15.69
CA CYS A 23 26.02 -30.53 -14.48
C CYS A 23 24.79 -30.29 -13.60
N ARG A 24 24.61 -31.11 -12.57
CA ARG A 24 23.49 -30.98 -11.63
C ARG A 24 23.75 -29.74 -10.78
N GLY A 25 23.24 -28.60 -11.21
CA GLY A 25 23.37 -27.33 -10.49
C GLY A 25 22.73 -27.42 -9.11
N ASN A 26 23.40 -26.87 -8.11
CA ASN A 26 22.82 -26.63 -6.79
C ASN A 26 21.72 -25.57 -6.93
N ILE A 27 20.54 -25.83 -6.37
CA ILE A 27 19.41 -24.88 -6.33
C ILE A 27 19.50 -24.11 -5.01
N THR A 28 19.47 -22.78 -5.06
CA THR A 28 19.54 -21.93 -3.86
C THR A 28 18.23 -21.17 -3.65
N VAL A 29 17.64 -21.32 -2.47
CA VAL A 29 16.38 -20.68 -2.09
C VAL A 29 16.61 -19.72 -0.93
N ALA A 30 16.17 -18.47 -1.08
CA ALA A 30 16.23 -17.44 -0.05
C ALA A 30 14.86 -17.22 0.59
N VAL A 31 14.71 -17.57 1.87
CA VAL A 31 13.51 -17.37 2.68
C VAL A 31 13.64 -16.06 3.45
N MET A 32 12.67 -15.16 3.32
CA MET A 32 12.71 -13.81 3.88
C MET A 32 11.43 -13.52 4.66
N LEU A 33 11.46 -13.62 5.99
CA LEU A 33 10.25 -13.53 6.84
C LEU A 33 10.57 -12.79 8.15
N PRO A 34 9.56 -12.22 8.86
CA PRO A 34 9.77 -11.61 10.18
C PRO A 34 9.94 -12.69 11.25
N ASP A 35 10.47 -12.35 12.42
CA ASP A 35 10.80 -13.31 13.47
C ASP A 35 9.67 -13.53 14.48
N ASN A 36 8.83 -12.52 14.74
CA ASN A 36 7.79 -12.59 15.79
C ASN A 36 6.60 -13.53 15.42
N PRO A 37 6.47 -14.71 16.05
CA PRO A 37 5.45 -15.71 15.70
C PRO A 37 4.06 -15.43 16.30
N HIS A 38 3.98 -14.60 17.34
CA HIS A 38 2.70 -14.21 17.93
C HIS A 38 2.01 -13.10 17.13
N LYS A 39 2.80 -12.27 16.43
CA LYS A 39 2.30 -11.15 15.64
C LYS A 39 2.01 -11.52 14.19
N TYR A 40 2.81 -12.40 13.60
CA TYR A 40 2.73 -12.72 12.17
C TYR A 40 2.43 -14.21 11.94
N PRO A 41 1.37 -14.55 11.19
CA PRO A 41 1.10 -15.93 10.76
C PRO A 41 2.25 -16.51 9.93
N TRP A 42 2.95 -15.66 9.18
CA TRP A 42 4.09 -16.01 8.32
C TRP A 42 5.46 -15.80 8.97
N ALA A 43 5.54 -15.79 10.30
CA ALA A 43 6.83 -15.62 10.98
C ALA A 43 7.79 -16.79 10.72
N LEU A 44 9.09 -16.51 10.73
CA LEU A 44 10.17 -17.44 10.44
C LEU A 44 10.13 -18.67 11.37
N PRO A 45 9.95 -18.56 12.71
CA PRO A 45 9.87 -19.74 13.58
C PRO A 45 8.70 -20.67 13.30
N ARG A 46 7.62 -20.15 12.68
CA ARG A 46 6.46 -20.96 12.26
C ARG A 46 6.64 -21.51 10.85
N VAL A 47 7.12 -20.71 9.91
CA VAL A 47 7.14 -21.07 8.48
C VAL A 47 8.40 -21.85 8.08
N PHE A 48 9.57 -21.49 8.60
CA PHE A 48 10.82 -22.13 8.18
C PHE A 48 10.84 -23.65 8.45
N PRO A 49 10.35 -24.16 9.60
CA PRO A 49 10.20 -25.60 9.79
C PRO A 49 9.30 -26.27 8.75
N ALA A 50 8.24 -25.59 8.28
CA ALA A 50 7.36 -26.11 7.24
C ALA A 50 8.07 -26.25 5.90
N ILE A 51 8.89 -25.26 5.52
CA ILE A 51 9.71 -25.32 4.30
C ILE A 51 10.75 -26.44 4.39
N LEU A 52 11.39 -26.64 5.55
CA LEU A 52 12.34 -27.73 5.75
C LEU A 52 11.67 -29.10 5.65
N MET A 53 10.47 -29.26 6.22
CA MET A 53 9.68 -30.49 6.07
C MET A 53 9.33 -30.76 4.59
N ALA A 54 8.96 -29.72 3.82
CA ALA A 54 8.70 -29.86 2.39
C ALA A 54 9.95 -30.31 1.62
N HIS A 55 11.11 -29.74 1.95
CA HIS A 55 12.40 -30.14 1.37
C HIS A 55 12.72 -31.61 1.65
N GLU A 56 12.61 -32.06 2.90
CA GLU A 56 12.85 -33.46 3.26
C GLU A 56 11.90 -34.42 2.51
N ASP A 57 10.66 -34.01 2.34
CA ASP A 57 9.64 -34.80 1.64
C ASP A 57 9.79 -34.80 0.09
N LEU A 58 10.57 -33.88 -0.49
CA LEU A 58 10.72 -33.76 -1.96
C LEU A 58 11.14 -35.08 -2.62
N HIS A 59 12.19 -35.71 -2.08
CA HIS A 59 12.75 -36.92 -2.68
C HIS A 59 11.94 -38.16 -2.31
N GLY A 60 11.59 -38.32 -1.02
CA GLY A 60 10.97 -39.54 -0.51
C GLY A 60 9.48 -39.63 -0.84
N LYS A 61 8.73 -38.55 -0.64
CA LYS A 61 7.27 -38.54 -0.77
C LYS A 61 6.82 -38.11 -2.17
N HIS A 62 7.52 -37.14 -2.77
CA HIS A 62 7.11 -36.54 -4.05
C HIS A 62 7.92 -37.03 -5.26
N GLY A 63 9.11 -37.59 -5.06
CA GLY A 63 9.98 -38.04 -6.15
C GLY A 63 10.47 -36.91 -7.07
N LEU A 64 10.58 -35.68 -6.56
CA LEU A 64 10.95 -34.48 -7.33
C LEU A 64 12.44 -34.13 -7.15
N LEU A 65 13.03 -33.49 -8.18
CA LEU A 65 14.39 -32.97 -8.19
C LEU A 65 15.47 -34.02 -7.86
N LEU A 66 15.23 -35.29 -8.26
CA LEU A 66 16.08 -36.42 -7.91
C LEU A 66 17.54 -36.20 -8.29
N GLY A 67 18.39 -36.17 -7.27
CA GLY A 67 19.83 -36.04 -7.42
C GLY A 67 20.35 -34.60 -7.55
N ARG A 68 19.48 -33.60 -7.34
CA ARG A 68 19.87 -32.20 -7.13
C ARG A 68 19.87 -31.86 -5.65
N THR A 69 20.69 -30.89 -5.28
CA THR A 69 20.81 -30.37 -3.92
C THR A 69 20.08 -29.02 -3.84
N VAL A 70 19.22 -28.86 -2.83
CA VAL A 70 18.54 -27.59 -2.57
C VAL A 70 19.12 -26.98 -1.30
N ASN A 71 19.77 -25.82 -1.42
CA ASN A 71 20.29 -25.05 -0.31
C ASN A 71 19.26 -23.98 0.10
N ILE A 72 18.80 -24.01 1.34
CA ILE A 72 17.77 -23.10 1.84
C ILE A 72 18.38 -22.18 2.89
N LEU A 73 18.34 -20.88 2.62
CA LEU A 73 18.87 -19.85 3.49
C LEU A 73 17.72 -19.01 4.04
N ASN A 74 17.78 -18.63 5.32
CA ASN A 74 16.79 -17.74 5.92
C ASN A 74 17.37 -16.36 6.25
N PHE A 75 16.51 -15.35 6.16
CA PHE A 75 16.82 -13.97 6.49
C PHE A 75 15.64 -13.33 7.21
N SER A 76 15.93 -12.60 8.28
CA SER A 76 14.94 -11.79 8.97
C SER A 76 14.64 -10.51 8.20
N THR A 77 13.36 -10.22 8.04
CA THR A 77 12.83 -8.95 7.48
C THR A 77 12.26 -8.03 8.56
N GLU A 78 12.44 -8.38 9.84
CA GLU A 78 11.99 -7.59 10.97
C GLU A 78 12.98 -6.46 11.28
N ASP A 79 12.46 -5.29 11.65
CA ASP A 79 13.27 -4.23 12.25
C ASP A 79 13.57 -4.61 13.71
N PRO A 80 14.85 -4.76 14.09
CA PRO A 80 15.23 -5.14 15.46
C PRO A 80 14.76 -4.16 16.53
N VAL A 81 14.54 -2.89 16.18
CA VAL A 81 14.09 -1.84 17.11
C VAL A 81 12.57 -1.82 17.22
N ALA A 82 11.87 -1.92 16.08
CA ALA A 82 10.41 -1.79 16.04
C ALA A 82 9.65 -3.11 16.29
N GLY A 83 10.30 -4.27 16.15
CA GLY A 83 9.63 -5.57 16.32
C GLY A 83 8.50 -5.77 15.31
N SER A 84 8.68 -5.26 14.09
CA SER A 84 7.71 -5.34 13.00
C SER A 84 8.40 -5.58 11.67
N CYS A 85 7.68 -6.20 10.74
CA CYS A 85 8.16 -6.36 9.37
C CYS A 85 8.41 -4.99 8.74
N ALA A 86 9.63 -4.81 8.21
CA ALA A 86 10.08 -3.52 7.69
C ALA A 86 10.39 -3.60 6.20
N GLU A 87 9.78 -2.68 5.44
CA GLU A 87 9.96 -2.62 3.99
C GLU A 87 11.43 -2.36 3.61
N SER A 88 12.07 -1.38 4.26
CA SER A 88 13.47 -1.04 4.02
C SER A 88 14.42 -2.21 4.30
N ARG A 89 14.17 -2.96 5.38
CA ARG A 89 14.96 -4.15 5.73
C ARG A 89 14.83 -5.23 4.66
N ALA A 90 13.60 -5.52 4.23
CA ALA A 90 13.35 -6.51 3.19
C ALA A 90 14.00 -6.13 1.85
N GLN A 91 14.00 -4.85 1.48
CA GLN A 91 14.71 -4.36 0.28
C GLN A 91 16.21 -4.64 0.36
N VAL A 92 16.86 -4.25 1.46
CA VAL A 92 18.31 -4.46 1.66
C VAL A 92 18.64 -5.95 1.61
N VAL A 93 17.90 -6.78 2.34
CA VAL A 93 18.12 -8.23 2.38
C VAL A 93 17.94 -8.86 0.99
N ALA A 94 16.93 -8.45 0.22
CA ALA A 94 16.71 -8.99 -1.13
C ALA A 94 17.86 -8.64 -2.08
N VAL A 95 18.35 -7.39 -2.02
CA VAL A 95 19.47 -6.92 -2.84
C VAL A 95 20.77 -7.61 -2.44
N ASP A 96 21.07 -7.70 -1.14
CA ASP A 96 22.25 -8.39 -0.63
C ASP A 96 22.23 -9.88 -1.01
N ALA A 97 21.08 -10.55 -0.83
CA ALA A 97 20.92 -11.93 -1.27
C ALA A 97 21.15 -12.07 -2.78
N LYS A 98 20.60 -11.16 -3.59
CA LYS A 98 20.81 -11.22 -5.04
C LYS A 98 22.27 -11.03 -5.44
N LEU A 99 23.00 -10.14 -4.77
CA LEU A 99 24.40 -9.82 -5.10
C LEU A 99 25.37 -10.90 -4.63
N TYR A 100 25.24 -11.36 -3.38
CA TYR A 100 26.25 -12.21 -2.74
C TYR A 100 25.90 -13.70 -2.76
N ILE A 101 24.62 -14.06 -2.76
CA ILE A 101 24.16 -15.45 -2.70
C ILE A 101 23.64 -15.95 -4.05
N GLN A 102 23.08 -15.05 -4.86
CA GLN A 102 22.49 -15.35 -6.17
C GLN A 102 21.42 -16.47 -6.10
N PRO A 103 20.34 -16.29 -5.32
CA PRO A 103 19.29 -17.30 -5.20
C PRO A 103 18.56 -17.52 -6.53
N ASP A 104 18.09 -18.75 -6.71
CA ASP A 104 17.24 -19.19 -7.83
C ASP A 104 15.76 -18.91 -7.55
N ALA A 105 15.35 -18.79 -6.28
CA ALA A 105 13.98 -18.46 -5.87
C ALA A 105 13.93 -17.71 -4.54
N PHE A 106 12.90 -16.87 -4.38
CA PHE A 106 12.56 -16.22 -3.12
C PHE A 106 11.31 -16.85 -2.50
N PHE A 107 11.33 -17.03 -1.18
CA PHE A 107 10.17 -17.43 -0.38
C PHE A 107 9.85 -16.33 0.64
N GLY A 108 8.64 -15.80 0.58
CA GLY A 108 8.29 -14.54 1.24
C GLY A 108 8.76 -13.31 0.44
N PRO A 109 8.61 -12.08 0.96
CA PRO A 109 8.05 -11.73 2.27
C PRO A 109 6.56 -12.06 2.44
N GLY A 110 6.13 -12.13 3.70
CA GLY A 110 4.71 -12.34 4.05
C GLY A 110 3.91 -11.05 4.29
N CYS A 111 4.55 -9.98 4.75
CA CYS A 111 3.90 -8.67 4.91
C CYS A 111 3.70 -7.95 3.57
N VAL A 112 2.64 -7.17 3.46
CA VAL A 112 2.23 -6.51 2.22
C VAL A 112 3.28 -5.49 1.76
N TYR A 113 3.75 -4.61 2.63
CA TYR A 113 4.71 -3.56 2.24
C TYR A 113 6.09 -4.13 1.84
N PRO A 114 6.75 -4.99 2.65
CA PRO A 114 7.93 -5.73 2.22
C PRO A 114 7.76 -6.48 0.90
N LEU A 115 6.65 -7.20 0.71
CA LEU A 115 6.40 -7.96 -0.50
C LEU A 115 6.23 -7.07 -1.73
N ALA A 116 5.58 -5.92 -1.61
CA ALA A 116 5.43 -4.96 -2.72
C ALA A 116 6.78 -4.51 -3.29
N SER A 117 7.78 -4.33 -2.42
CA SER A 117 9.13 -3.97 -2.83
C SER A 117 9.92 -5.14 -3.38
N VAL A 118 9.99 -6.26 -2.65
CA VAL A 118 10.76 -7.44 -3.08
C VAL A 118 10.15 -8.10 -4.33
N GLY A 119 8.83 -8.05 -4.48
CA GLY A 119 8.11 -8.54 -5.66
C GLY A 119 8.47 -7.82 -6.95
N ARG A 120 8.71 -6.50 -6.89
CA ARG A 120 9.20 -5.72 -8.03
C ARG A 120 10.64 -6.11 -8.39
N PHE A 121 11.49 -6.30 -7.39
CA PHE A 121 12.85 -6.80 -7.62
C PHE A 121 12.87 -8.20 -8.24
N ALA A 122 12.09 -9.14 -7.69
CA ALA A 122 11.97 -10.49 -8.23
C ALA A 122 11.48 -10.48 -9.68
N SER A 123 10.47 -9.65 -9.99
CA SER A 123 9.95 -9.49 -11.35
C SER A 123 11.01 -8.90 -12.31
N HIS A 124 11.77 -7.90 -11.85
CA HIS A 124 12.87 -7.31 -12.62
C HIS A 124 14.01 -8.31 -12.88
N TRP A 125 14.41 -9.08 -11.85
CA TRP A 125 15.45 -10.10 -11.93
C TRP A 125 14.97 -11.40 -12.60
N LYS A 126 13.69 -11.49 -12.95
CA LYS A 126 13.05 -12.68 -13.51
C LYS A 126 13.21 -13.91 -12.61
N LEU A 127 13.17 -13.71 -11.29
CA LEU A 127 13.22 -14.78 -10.31
C LEU A 127 11.82 -15.11 -9.80
N PRO A 128 11.49 -16.39 -9.58
CA PRO A 128 10.22 -16.78 -8.99
C PRO A 128 10.20 -16.36 -7.52
N LEU A 129 9.08 -15.78 -7.08
CA LEU A 129 8.81 -15.42 -5.70
C LEU A 129 7.54 -16.12 -5.23
N ILE A 130 7.67 -17.02 -4.26
CA ILE A 130 6.55 -17.78 -3.70
C ILE A 130 6.25 -17.26 -2.30
N THR A 131 4.98 -16.99 -1.99
CA THR A 131 4.58 -16.54 -0.65
C THR A 131 3.20 -17.07 -0.28
N ALA A 132 2.97 -17.31 1.00
CA ALA A 132 1.64 -17.57 1.56
C ALA A 132 1.12 -16.39 2.41
N GLY A 133 1.83 -15.26 2.42
CA GLY A 133 1.32 -13.97 2.92
C GLY A 133 0.89 -13.08 1.77
N GLY A 134 1.07 -11.76 1.91
CA GLY A 134 0.92 -10.84 0.78
C GLY A 134 -0.49 -10.80 0.22
N HIS A 135 -1.48 -10.72 1.11
CA HIS A 135 -2.87 -10.98 0.77
C HIS A 135 -3.51 -9.87 -0.08
N ALA A 136 -2.94 -8.66 -0.12
CA ALA A 136 -3.49 -7.48 -0.76
C ALA A 136 -3.92 -7.66 -2.23
N TYR A 137 -4.95 -6.91 -2.63
CA TYR A 137 -5.53 -6.98 -3.98
C TYR A 137 -4.54 -6.52 -5.06
N GLY A 138 -3.66 -5.56 -4.73
CA GLY A 138 -2.69 -4.98 -5.65
C GLY A 138 -1.74 -5.98 -6.33
N PHE A 139 -1.49 -7.14 -5.73
CA PHE A 139 -0.61 -8.18 -6.28
C PHE A 139 -1.18 -8.89 -7.53
N ASP A 140 -2.46 -8.68 -7.86
CA ASP A 140 -3.05 -9.16 -9.12
C ASP A 140 -2.51 -8.41 -10.36
N ARG A 141 -1.82 -7.28 -10.18
CA ARG A 141 -1.25 -6.48 -11.28
C ARG A 141 0.00 -7.14 -11.86
N ARG A 142 -0.22 -8.00 -12.86
CA ARG A 142 0.81 -8.79 -13.55
C ARG A 142 1.89 -7.97 -14.28
N GLU A 143 1.61 -6.72 -14.62
CA GLU A 143 2.61 -5.82 -15.21
C GLU A 143 3.74 -5.49 -14.23
N GLU A 144 3.43 -5.45 -12.93
CA GLU A 144 4.35 -5.09 -11.85
C GLU A 144 4.89 -6.32 -11.11
N TYR A 145 4.03 -7.32 -10.91
CA TYR A 145 4.29 -8.50 -10.08
C TYR A 145 4.28 -9.80 -10.90
N ARG A 146 5.08 -9.83 -11.97
CA ARG A 146 5.03 -10.88 -13.00
C ARG A 146 5.43 -12.28 -12.50
N THR A 147 6.33 -12.37 -11.52
CA THR A 147 6.91 -13.64 -11.04
C THR A 147 6.43 -14.05 -9.65
N ILE A 148 5.38 -13.40 -9.12
CA ILE A 148 4.80 -13.77 -7.82
C ILE A 148 3.86 -14.97 -7.98
N VAL A 149 3.97 -15.90 -7.04
CA VAL A 149 3.03 -17.00 -6.80
C VAL A 149 2.52 -16.92 -5.36
N ARG A 150 1.22 -16.70 -5.19
CA ARG A 150 0.56 -16.68 -3.88
C ARG A 150 -0.01 -18.05 -3.58
N SER A 151 0.74 -18.82 -2.81
CA SER A 151 0.42 -20.18 -2.35
C SER A 151 -0.50 -20.23 -1.12
N GLY A 152 -0.80 -19.08 -0.53
CA GLY A 152 -1.72 -18.94 0.61
C GLY A 152 -2.95 -18.08 0.29
N PRO A 153 -3.73 -17.70 1.31
CA PRO A 153 -4.92 -16.89 1.13
C PRO A 153 -4.67 -15.50 0.55
N SER A 154 -5.58 -15.05 -0.31
CA SER A 154 -5.61 -13.68 -0.83
C SER A 154 -6.97 -13.04 -0.66
N THR A 155 -6.99 -11.71 -0.62
CA THR A 155 -8.22 -10.92 -0.39
C THR A 155 -9.13 -10.93 -1.59
N THR A 156 -8.58 -11.17 -2.79
CA THR A 156 -9.36 -11.43 -4.01
C THR A 156 -10.29 -12.62 -3.84
N LYS A 157 -9.83 -13.70 -3.20
CA LYS A 157 -10.65 -14.90 -2.96
C LYS A 157 -11.70 -14.70 -1.87
N LEU A 158 -11.41 -13.88 -0.86
CA LEU A 158 -12.44 -13.44 0.09
C LEU A 158 -13.49 -12.56 -0.59
N GLY A 159 -13.10 -11.75 -1.56
CA GLY A 159 -14.02 -11.01 -2.43
C GLY A 159 -14.91 -11.94 -3.26
N ASP A 160 -14.36 -13.01 -3.83
CA ASP A 160 -15.13 -14.03 -4.58
C ASP A 160 -16.20 -14.68 -3.69
N PHE A 161 -15.84 -15.00 -2.44
CA PHE A 161 -16.80 -15.48 -1.44
C PHE A 161 -17.92 -14.46 -1.18
N ALA A 162 -17.57 -13.19 -0.96
CA ALA A 162 -18.57 -12.13 -0.73
C ALA A 162 -19.51 -11.95 -1.94
N ASN A 163 -18.99 -12.04 -3.17
CA ASN A 163 -19.78 -12.00 -4.40
C ASN A 163 -20.82 -13.12 -4.45
N ILE A 164 -20.41 -14.36 -4.19
CA ILE A 164 -21.32 -15.52 -4.19
C ILE A 164 -22.35 -15.42 -3.06
N LEU A 165 -21.93 -14.94 -1.89
CA LEU A 165 -22.83 -14.74 -0.75
C LEU A 165 -23.93 -13.72 -1.07
N HIS A 166 -23.55 -12.58 -1.66
CA HIS A 166 -24.50 -11.57 -2.10
C HIS A 166 -25.42 -12.08 -3.21
N THR A 167 -24.89 -12.83 -4.17
CA THR A 167 -25.68 -13.45 -5.24
C THR A 167 -26.73 -14.40 -4.67
N HIS A 168 -26.36 -15.19 -3.65
CA HIS A 168 -27.26 -16.13 -2.98
C HIS A 168 -28.42 -15.42 -2.27
N PHE A 169 -28.16 -14.30 -1.59
CA PHE A 169 -29.17 -13.52 -0.86
C PHE A 169 -29.81 -12.39 -1.67
N ASN A 170 -29.48 -12.27 -2.96
CA ASN A 170 -29.96 -11.21 -3.85
C ASN A 170 -29.63 -9.77 -3.37
N TRP A 171 -28.47 -9.59 -2.73
CA TRP A 171 -27.97 -8.28 -2.27
C TRP A 171 -27.15 -7.60 -3.36
N THR A 172 -27.81 -6.77 -4.18
CA THR A 172 -27.26 -6.19 -5.42
C THR A 172 -27.11 -4.67 -5.41
N SER A 173 -27.57 -3.99 -4.36
CA SER A 173 -27.71 -2.54 -4.29
C SER A 173 -26.63 -1.87 -3.44
N ARG A 174 -26.52 -2.22 -2.15
CA ARG A 174 -25.69 -1.49 -1.18
C ARG A 174 -24.98 -2.41 -0.19
N ALA A 175 -23.74 -2.05 0.15
CA ALA A 175 -22.98 -2.69 1.22
C ALA A 175 -22.06 -1.66 1.91
N VAL A 176 -21.72 -1.93 3.16
CA VAL A 176 -20.82 -1.10 3.96
C VAL A 176 -19.62 -1.91 4.40
N VAL A 177 -18.43 -1.31 4.36
CA VAL A 177 -17.18 -1.93 4.80
C VAL A 177 -16.51 -1.03 5.84
N ILE A 178 -16.38 -1.51 7.07
CA ILE A 178 -15.76 -0.81 8.19
C ILE A 178 -14.48 -1.55 8.56
N PHE A 179 -13.37 -0.83 8.70
CA PHE A 179 -12.10 -1.48 9.00
C PHE A 179 -11.20 -0.64 9.90
N HIS A 180 -10.44 -1.33 10.73
CA HIS A 180 -9.44 -0.72 11.59
C HIS A 180 -8.16 -0.36 10.80
N ASP A 181 -7.62 0.84 10.97
CA ASP A 181 -6.46 1.30 10.20
C ASP A 181 -5.47 2.11 11.03
N ARG A 182 -4.41 1.45 11.53
CA ARG A 182 -3.34 2.12 12.31
C ARG A 182 -2.30 2.85 11.47
N ARG A 183 -2.34 2.75 10.14
CA ARG A 183 -1.45 3.37 9.12
C ARG A 183 0.08 3.18 9.28
N HIS A 184 0.54 2.72 10.44
CA HIS A 184 1.94 2.54 10.83
C HIS A 184 2.31 1.06 11.00
N ASP A 185 1.35 0.14 10.82
CA ASP A 185 1.54 -1.31 10.78
C ASP A 185 1.42 -1.83 9.33
N ASP A 186 1.33 -3.16 9.16
CA ASP A 186 1.11 -3.78 7.82
C ASP A 186 -0.37 -3.65 7.35
N ARG A 187 -1.19 -2.87 8.08
CA ARG A 187 -2.62 -2.59 7.83
C ARG A 187 -3.44 -3.82 7.44
N PRO A 188 -3.40 -4.92 8.22
CA PRO A 188 -4.02 -6.19 7.85
C PRO A 188 -5.54 -6.05 7.62
N HIS A 189 -6.24 -5.28 8.46
CA HIS A 189 -7.69 -5.13 8.35
C HIS A 189 -8.11 -4.28 7.14
N TYR A 190 -7.30 -3.28 6.76
CA TYR A 190 -7.50 -2.52 5.53
C TYR A 190 -7.41 -3.46 4.32
N PHE A 191 -6.34 -4.24 4.20
CA PHE A 191 -6.14 -5.09 3.04
C PHE A 191 -7.16 -6.23 2.96
N LEU A 192 -7.49 -6.87 4.08
CA LEU A 192 -8.58 -7.87 4.14
C LEU A 192 -9.91 -7.29 3.62
N SER A 193 -10.23 -6.07 4.01
CA SER A 193 -11.46 -5.37 3.62
C SER A 193 -11.42 -4.84 2.18
N GLU A 194 -10.23 -4.47 1.68
CA GLU A 194 -10.01 -3.97 0.32
C GLU A 194 -10.46 -5.00 -0.73
N GLY A 195 -10.20 -6.29 -0.51
CA GLY A 195 -10.60 -7.35 -1.43
C GLY A 195 -12.11 -7.43 -1.62
N ILE A 196 -12.87 -7.40 -0.50
CA ILE A 196 -14.34 -7.40 -0.53
C ILE A 196 -14.85 -6.11 -1.16
N TYR A 197 -14.31 -4.96 -0.77
CA TYR A 197 -14.71 -3.66 -1.32
C TYR A 197 -14.53 -3.60 -2.84
N LEU A 198 -13.37 -4.01 -3.35
CA LEU A 198 -13.07 -3.94 -4.77
C LEU A 198 -13.89 -4.96 -5.56
N GLN A 199 -14.03 -6.20 -5.08
CA GLN A 199 -14.78 -7.24 -5.80
C GLN A 199 -16.27 -6.89 -5.91
N LEU A 200 -16.91 -6.48 -4.81
CA LEU A 200 -18.33 -6.08 -4.82
C LEU A 200 -18.57 -4.85 -5.70
N LYS A 201 -17.64 -3.89 -5.69
CA LYS A 201 -17.78 -2.64 -6.46
C LYS A 201 -17.47 -2.83 -7.95
N GLN A 202 -16.46 -3.61 -8.31
CA GLN A 202 -15.98 -3.75 -9.68
C GLN A 202 -16.70 -4.87 -10.44
N GLU A 203 -16.93 -6.02 -9.81
CA GLU A 203 -17.49 -7.20 -10.48
C GLU A 203 -19.02 -7.26 -10.37
N MET A 204 -19.60 -6.85 -9.23
CA MET A 204 -21.05 -6.85 -9.05
C MET A 204 -21.74 -5.50 -9.21
N ASN A 205 -20.97 -4.40 -9.34
CA ASN A 205 -21.49 -3.04 -9.43
C ASN A 205 -22.40 -2.63 -8.25
N VAL A 206 -22.14 -3.19 -7.05
CA VAL A 206 -22.81 -2.80 -5.80
C VAL A 206 -22.29 -1.43 -5.35
N THR A 207 -23.16 -0.58 -4.79
CA THR A 207 -22.72 0.64 -4.12
C THR A 207 -22.09 0.29 -2.78
N VAL A 208 -20.75 0.24 -2.74
CA VAL A 208 -20.00 -0.04 -1.51
C VAL A 208 -19.43 1.26 -0.94
N GLU A 209 -19.79 1.58 0.30
CA GLU A 209 -19.18 2.67 1.06
C GLU A 209 -18.24 2.11 2.13
N ALA A 210 -17.11 2.79 2.37
CA ALA A 210 -16.08 2.30 3.27
C ALA A 210 -15.69 3.37 4.30
N GLN A 211 -15.51 2.97 5.56
CA GLN A 211 -15.16 3.86 6.66
C GLN A 211 -14.03 3.26 7.52
N PRO A 212 -12.84 3.88 7.54
CA PRO A 212 -11.78 3.50 8.47
C PRO A 212 -12.09 3.98 9.89
N TYR A 213 -11.54 3.28 10.89
CA TYR A 213 -11.51 3.73 12.29
C TYR A 213 -10.17 3.41 12.97
N GLU A 214 -9.92 4.13 14.05
CA GLU A 214 -8.77 3.96 14.97
C GLU A 214 -9.30 3.67 16.38
N ASP A 215 -8.40 3.43 17.35
CA ASP A 215 -8.75 2.96 18.70
C ASP A 215 -9.49 4.00 19.60
N GLU A 216 -9.90 5.16 19.08
CA GLU A 216 -10.61 6.17 19.88
C GLU A 216 -12.13 5.96 19.91
N ALA A 217 -12.71 5.92 21.11
CA ALA A 217 -14.15 5.70 21.32
C ALA A 217 -15.07 6.73 20.62
N LYS A 218 -14.55 7.93 20.31
CA LYS A 218 -15.29 8.95 19.57
C LYS A 218 -15.71 8.45 18.18
N TYR A 219 -14.86 7.65 17.53
CA TYR A 219 -15.13 7.13 16.19
C TYR A 219 -16.31 6.14 16.20
N TYR A 220 -16.57 5.41 17.28
CA TYR A 220 -17.61 4.38 17.29
C TYR A 220 -19.01 4.96 17.08
N LYS A 221 -19.33 6.13 17.65
CA LYS A 221 -20.63 6.79 17.40
C LYS A 221 -20.78 7.24 15.95
N GLU A 222 -19.68 7.70 15.33
CA GLU A 222 -19.64 8.05 13.92
C GLU A 222 -19.83 6.79 13.04
N LEU A 223 -19.25 5.65 13.43
CA LEU A 223 -19.45 4.36 12.76
C LEU A 223 -20.90 3.90 12.80
N ILE A 224 -21.58 3.97 13.96
CA ILE A 224 -22.98 3.57 14.05
C ILE A 224 -23.87 4.49 13.20
N SER A 225 -23.62 5.80 13.22
CA SER A 225 -24.31 6.75 12.35
C SER A 225 -24.09 6.44 10.87
N PHE A 226 -22.85 6.10 10.50
CA PHE A 226 -22.49 5.69 9.15
C PHE A 226 -23.22 4.40 8.72
N MET A 227 -23.28 3.37 9.59
CA MET A 227 -24.07 2.16 9.32
C MET A 227 -25.54 2.48 9.11
N LYS A 228 -26.12 3.35 9.96
CA LYS A 228 -27.53 3.76 9.85
C LYS A 228 -27.85 4.41 8.51
N GLU A 229 -26.97 5.29 8.04
CA GLU A 229 -27.16 6.10 6.83
C GLU A 229 -26.77 5.42 5.53
N ARG A 230 -25.89 4.41 5.55
CA ARG A 230 -25.24 3.91 4.32
C ARG A 230 -25.59 2.49 3.90
N GLY A 231 -25.92 1.59 4.82
CA GLY A 231 -26.25 0.20 4.44
C GLY A 231 -26.70 -0.71 5.59
N ARG A 232 -27.32 -1.83 5.22
CA ARG A 232 -27.75 -2.90 6.16
C ARG A 232 -26.87 -4.14 6.11
N ILE A 233 -26.18 -4.35 5.00
CA ILE A 233 -25.17 -5.40 4.84
C ILE A 233 -23.82 -4.79 5.17
N VAL A 234 -23.24 -5.16 6.31
CA VAL A 234 -22.05 -4.51 6.87
C VAL A 234 -20.94 -5.52 7.08
N TYR A 235 -19.77 -5.28 6.52
CA TYR A 235 -18.54 -6.01 6.80
C TYR A 235 -17.69 -5.21 7.78
N ILE A 236 -17.25 -5.83 8.88
CA ILE A 236 -16.41 -5.19 9.88
C ILE A 236 -15.13 -6.00 10.06
N CYS A 237 -13.98 -5.34 9.95
CA CYS A 237 -12.67 -5.95 10.14
C CYS A 237 -11.86 -5.18 11.18
N GLY A 238 -11.41 -5.84 12.23
CA GLY A 238 -10.66 -5.20 13.29
C GLY A 238 -10.39 -6.12 14.48
N PRO A 239 -9.63 -5.64 15.47
CA PRO A 239 -9.42 -6.36 16.73
C PRO A 239 -10.74 -6.73 17.40
N LEU A 240 -10.76 -7.88 18.09
CA LEU A 240 -11.95 -8.39 18.77
C LEU A 240 -12.48 -7.40 19.82
N GLU A 241 -11.60 -6.83 20.64
CA GLU A 241 -11.97 -5.88 21.70
C GLU A 241 -12.71 -4.63 21.15
N THR A 242 -12.21 -4.07 20.06
CA THR A 242 -12.83 -2.91 19.42
C THR A 242 -14.13 -3.30 18.71
N PHE A 243 -14.20 -4.49 18.10
CA PHE A 243 -15.43 -5.02 17.52
C PHE A 243 -16.53 -5.17 18.57
N LEU A 244 -16.22 -5.77 19.72
CA LEU A 244 -17.17 -5.91 20.84
C LEU A 244 -17.67 -4.55 21.33
N SER A 245 -16.78 -3.57 21.44
CA SER A 245 -17.13 -2.20 21.82
C SER A 245 -18.08 -1.53 20.82
N ILE A 246 -17.86 -1.74 19.51
CA ILE A 246 -18.75 -1.24 18.45
C ILE A 246 -20.11 -1.94 18.54
N MET A 247 -20.16 -3.26 18.74
CA MET A 247 -21.41 -4.01 18.85
C MET A 247 -22.23 -3.67 20.10
N LYS A 248 -21.57 -3.39 21.22
CA LYS A 248 -22.22 -2.89 22.45
C LYS A 248 -22.90 -1.55 22.20
N LEU A 249 -22.22 -0.63 21.50
CA LEU A 249 -22.80 0.66 21.13
C LEU A 249 -23.91 0.52 20.07
N PHE A 250 -23.73 -0.39 19.11
CA PHE A 250 -24.73 -0.72 18.08
C PHE A 250 -26.06 -1.12 18.73
N GLN A 251 -26.03 -2.01 19.74
CA GLN A 251 -27.22 -2.44 20.46
C GLN A 251 -27.96 -1.29 21.15
N THR A 252 -27.24 -0.28 21.65
CA THR A 252 -27.85 0.85 22.36
C THR A 252 -28.40 1.94 21.44
N GLU A 253 -27.80 2.14 20.27
CA GLU A 253 -28.09 3.28 19.38
C GLU A 253 -28.99 2.91 18.18
N ILE A 254 -29.05 1.63 17.80
CA ILE A 254 -29.90 1.14 16.71
C ILE A 254 -31.16 0.49 17.27
N GLN A 255 -32.31 0.96 16.77
CA GLN A 255 -33.63 0.52 17.23
C GLN A 255 -34.02 -0.85 16.69
N ASP A 256 -33.52 -1.21 15.50
CA ASP A 256 -33.91 -2.39 14.72
C ASP A 256 -32.69 -3.24 14.31
N PRO A 257 -31.92 -3.80 15.27
CA PRO A 257 -30.72 -4.60 14.99
C PRO A 257 -30.99 -5.85 14.13
N GLU A 258 -32.23 -6.38 14.14
CA GLU A 258 -32.70 -7.49 13.31
C GLU A 258 -32.67 -7.22 11.80
N ASN A 259 -32.62 -5.95 11.40
CA ASN A 259 -32.63 -5.55 9.99
C ASN A 259 -31.21 -5.41 9.42
N TYR A 260 -30.19 -5.86 10.14
CA TYR A 260 -28.79 -5.81 9.73
C TYR A 260 -28.22 -7.21 9.56
N ALA A 261 -27.32 -7.36 8.59
CA ALA A 261 -26.42 -8.51 8.49
C ALA A 261 -25.00 -7.99 8.68
N ILE A 262 -24.40 -8.30 9.84
CA ILE A 262 -23.06 -7.84 10.21
C ILE A 262 -22.10 -9.01 10.04
N PHE A 263 -21.14 -8.88 9.14
CA PHE A 263 -20.11 -9.87 8.87
C PHE A 263 -18.79 -9.44 9.52
N TYR A 264 -18.41 -10.10 10.61
CA TYR A 264 -17.12 -9.90 11.25
C TYR A 264 -16.04 -10.74 10.55
N LEU A 265 -15.00 -10.07 10.05
CA LEU A 265 -13.87 -10.69 9.37
C LEU A 265 -12.81 -11.13 10.37
N ASP A 266 -12.99 -12.33 10.94
CA ASP A 266 -12.04 -12.98 11.83
C ASP A 266 -11.41 -14.19 11.13
N VAL A 267 -10.53 -13.91 10.16
CA VAL A 267 -10.03 -14.94 9.24
C VAL A 267 -9.27 -16.07 9.94
N PHE A 268 -8.75 -15.83 11.15
CA PHE A 268 -8.03 -16.82 11.97
C PHE A 268 -8.84 -17.38 13.14
N ALA A 269 -10.13 -17.04 13.24
CA ALA A 269 -11.07 -17.56 14.23
C ALA A 269 -10.64 -17.30 15.70
N GLU A 270 -9.99 -16.18 15.99
CA GLU A 270 -9.54 -15.81 17.33
C GLU A 270 -10.72 -15.64 18.30
N SER A 271 -11.86 -15.16 17.80
CA SER A 271 -13.10 -15.00 18.56
C SER A 271 -13.86 -16.30 18.80
N LEU A 272 -13.52 -17.39 18.11
CA LEU A 272 -14.33 -18.61 18.06
C LEU A 272 -13.74 -19.79 18.85
N MET A 273 -12.73 -19.57 19.71
CA MET A 273 -12.14 -20.65 20.52
C MET A 273 -13.18 -21.46 21.32
N ASP A 274 -14.16 -20.77 21.92
CA ASP A 274 -15.28 -21.38 22.65
C ASP A 274 -16.61 -21.36 21.87
N ARG A 275 -16.56 -21.10 20.55
CA ARG A 275 -17.74 -20.92 19.68
C ARG A 275 -18.70 -19.81 20.14
N LYS A 276 -18.24 -18.89 21.00
CA LYS A 276 -19.02 -17.78 21.54
C LYS A 276 -18.22 -16.49 21.42
N PRO A 277 -18.31 -15.78 20.28
CA PRO A 277 -17.48 -14.60 20.00
C PRO A 277 -17.71 -13.42 20.96
N TRP A 278 -18.84 -13.43 21.67
CA TRP A 278 -19.21 -12.44 22.68
C TRP A 278 -18.74 -12.78 24.10
N GLN A 279 -18.22 -13.99 24.36
CA GLN A 279 -17.95 -14.46 25.73
C GLN A 279 -16.87 -13.65 26.47
N ASN A 280 -15.89 -13.12 25.75
CA ASN A 280 -14.82 -12.28 26.30
C ASN A 280 -15.23 -10.80 26.43
N SER A 281 -16.52 -10.47 26.34
CA SER A 281 -16.98 -9.11 26.53
C SER A 281 -16.92 -8.65 27.98
N ASP A 282 -16.88 -7.32 28.19
CA ASP A 282 -17.03 -6.69 29.50
C ASP A 282 -18.20 -7.29 30.29
N SER A 283 -18.00 -7.51 31.60
CA SER A 283 -19.01 -8.01 32.53
C SER A 283 -20.29 -7.16 32.59
N ASP A 284 -20.20 -5.90 32.14
CA ASP A 284 -21.30 -4.93 32.17
C ASP A 284 -22.24 -5.05 30.95
N TRP A 285 -21.97 -5.96 30.01
CA TRP A 285 -22.85 -6.17 28.85
C TRP A 285 -24.00 -7.13 29.20
N ALA A 286 -25.18 -6.57 29.46
CA ALA A 286 -26.32 -7.32 29.99
C ALA A 286 -26.89 -8.42 29.05
N ASP A 287 -26.98 -8.17 27.74
CA ASP A 287 -27.52 -9.12 26.76
C ASP A 287 -26.81 -9.02 25.40
N PRO A 288 -25.58 -9.53 25.28
CA PRO A 288 -24.85 -9.59 24.01
C PRO A 288 -25.51 -10.55 23.01
N ILE A 289 -26.22 -11.58 23.48
CA ILE A 289 -26.79 -12.60 22.60
C ILE A 289 -27.77 -11.95 21.62
N SER A 290 -28.60 -11.01 22.08
CA SER A 290 -29.58 -10.31 21.23
C SER A 290 -28.99 -9.70 19.95
N VAL A 291 -27.88 -8.96 20.04
CA VAL A 291 -27.24 -8.33 18.86
C VAL A 291 -26.47 -9.33 18.02
N PHE A 292 -25.87 -10.34 18.66
CA PHE A 292 -25.07 -11.35 17.97
C PHE A 292 -25.92 -12.26 17.08
N LYS A 293 -27.25 -12.29 17.24
CA LYS A 293 -28.14 -12.96 16.27
C LYS A 293 -28.04 -12.39 14.85
N SER A 294 -27.66 -11.11 14.72
CA SER A 294 -27.43 -10.43 13.44
C SER A 294 -25.95 -10.47 12.99
N VAL A 295 -25.07 -11.07 13.79
CA VAL A 295 -23.62 -11.13 13.54
C VAL A 295 -23.22 -12.50 13.00
N PHE A 296 -22.53 -12.49 11.88
CA PHE A 296 -21.89 -13.63 11.22
C PHE A 296 -20.38 -13.50 11.33
N VAL A 297 -19.67 -14.61 11.46
CA VAL A 297 -18.20 -14.60 11.51
C VAL A 297 -17.66 -15.33 10.28
N ILE A 298 -16.72 -14.70 9.57
CA ILE A 298 -16.08 -15.25 8.38
C ILE A 298 -14.66 -15.67 8.74
N THR A 299 -14.34 -16.96 8.55
CA THR A 299 -13.02 -17.53 8.86
C THR A 299 -12.44 -18.26 7.66
N TYR A 300 -11.11 -18.45 7.60
CA TYR A 300 -10.57 -19.49 6.73
C TYR A 300 -11.06 -20.87 7.18
N ARG A 301 -11.14 -21.80 6.24
CA ARG A 301 -11.47 -23.19 6.54
C ARG A 301 -10.17 -23.98 6.82
N PRO A 302 -10.03 -24.63 7.99
CA PRO A 302 -8.92 -25.54 8.22
C PRO A 302 -9.04 -26.78 7.32
N PRO A 303 -7.93 -27.32 6.81
CA PRO A 303 -7.95 -28.61 6.15
C PRO A 303 -8.36 -29.74 7.10
N ASP A 304 -9.35 -30.54 6.71
CA ASP A 304 -9.91 -31.62 7.55
C ASP A 304 -9.15 -32.95 7.41
N ASN A 305 -8.15 -33.00 6.52
CA ASN A 305 -7.43 -34.22 6.17
C ASN A 305 -6.42 -34.65 7.25
N PRO A 306 -6.22 -35.97 7.46
CA PRO A 306 -5.36 -36.48 8.53
C PRO A 306 -3.88 -36.07 8.37
N GLU A 307 -3.41 -35.87 7.14
CA GLU A 307 -2.04 -35.43 6.85
C GLU A 307 -1.79 -34.02 7.40
N TYR A 308 -2.79 -33.14 7.37
CA TYR A 308 -2.67 -31.79 7.93
C TYR A 308 -2.53 -31.82 9.45
N LYS A 309 -3.28 -32.70 10.14
CA LYS A 309 -3.16 -32.88 11.60
C LYS A 309 -1.80 -33.43 12.01
N ASP A 310 -1.25 -34.37 11.24
CA ASP A 310 0.12 -34.88 11.45
C ASP A 310 1.16 -33.78 11.18
N PHE A 311 0.97 -33.01 10.11
CA PHE A 311 1.80 -31.84 9.81
C PHE A 311 1.81 -30.83 10.95
N GLN A 312 0.66 -30.43 11.51
CA GLN A 312 0.60 -29.47 12.63
C GLN A 312 1.37 -29.97 13.85
N ARG A 313 1.21 -31.26 14.20
CA ARG A 313 1.95 -31.86 15.33
C ARG A 313 3.47 -31.79 15.11
N LYS A 314 3.93 -32.13 13.91
CA LYS A 314 5.36 -32.06 13.55
C LYS A 314 5.86 -30.62 13.49
N LEU A 315 5.03 -29.69 12.99
CA LEU A 315 5.32 -28.28 12.91
C LEU A 315 5.62 -27.69 14.30
N HIS A 316 4.73 -27.91 15.26
CA HIS A 316 4.90 -27.41 16.63
C HIS A 316 6.12 -28.04 17.32
N ALA A 317 6.33 -29.34 17.13
CA ALA A 317 7.52 -30.02 17.66
C ALA A 317 8.83 -29.45 17.10
N ARG A 318 8.87 -29.13 15.80
CA ARG A 318 10.05 -28.52 15.15
C ARG A 318 10.22 -27.06 15.51
N ALA A 319 9.15 -26.28 15.61
CA ALA A 319 9.24 -24.90 16.08
C ALA A 319 9.88 -24.83 17.48
N LEU A 320 9.49 -25.74 18.38
CA LEU A 320 10.10 -25.84 19.70
C LEU A 320 11.57 -26.30 19.64
N LYS A 321 11.87 -27.32 18.83
CA LYS A 321 13.21 -27.90 18.74
C LYS A 321 14.23 -26.95 18.07
N ASP A 322 13.85 -26.35 16.95
CA ASP A 322 14.76 -25.64 16.06
C ASP A 322 14.83 -24.13 16.39
N PHE A 323 13.75 -23.57 16.96
CA PHE A 323 13.64 -22.14 17.28
C PHE A 323 13.37 -21.84 18.76
N GLY A 324 13.11 -22.85 19.61
CA GLY A 324 12.76 -22.63 21.02
C GLY A 324 11.40 -21.97 21.24
N VAL A 325 10.51 -22.00 20.24
CA VAL A 325 9.20 -21.33 20.27
C VAL A 325 8.10 -22.36 20.50
N HIS A 326 7.26 -22.12 21.51
CA HIS A 326 6.03 -22.88 21.70
C HIS A 326 4.90 -22.27 20.85
N LEU A 327 4.32 -23.08 19.97
CA LEU A 327 3.18 -22.68 19.14
C LEU A 327 1.93 -23.37 19.66
N GLU A 328 0.84 -22.62 19.81
CA GLU A 328 -0.48 -23.17 20.08
C GLU A 328 -1.19 -23.52 18.76
N PRO A 329 -1.98 -24.61 18.72
CA PRO A 329 -2.80 -24.95 17.56
C PRO A 329 -3.75 -23.82 17.19
N SER A 330 -3.61 -23.31 15.97
CA SER A 330 -4.43 -22.20 15.47
C SER A 330 -4.55 -22.25 13.95
N LEU A 331 -5.50 -21.50 13.39
CA LEU A 331 -5.60 -21.31 11.94
C LEU A 331 -4.37 -20.61 11.34
N MET A 332 -3.48 -20.02 12.15
CA MET A 332 -2.21 -19.49 11.63
C MET A 332 -1.30 -20.60 11.08
N ASP A 333 -1.44 -21.85 11.55
CA ASP A 333 -0.71 -23.00 11.02
C ASP A 333 -1.06 -23.30 9.56
N TYR A 334 -2.24 -22.88 9.11
CA TYR A 334 -2.66 -23.01 7.70
C TYR A 334 -1.74 -22.22 6.77
N ILE A 335 -1.19 -21.09 7.23
CA ILE A 335 -0.22 -20.30 6.48
C ILE A 335 1.11 -21.04 6.34
N ALA A 336 1.57 -21.72 7.41
CA ALA A 336 2.77 -22.56 7.34
C ALA A 336 2.59 -23.76 6.40
N GLY A 337 1.44 -24.42 6.47
CA GLY A 337 1.07 -25.48 5.51
C GLY A 337 1.00 -24.98 4.07
N SER A 338 0.52 -23.75 3.86
CA SER A 338 0.50 -23.11 2.54
C SER A 338 1.91 -22.82 2.01
N PHE A 339 2.87 -22.47 2.86
CA PHE A 339 4.29 -22.35 2.47
C PHE A 339 4.93 -23.71 2.13
N TYR A 340 4.59 -24.78 2.87
CA TYR A 340 4.99 -26.15 2.51
C TYR A 340 4.48 -26.48 1.09
N ASP A 341 3.20 -26.26 0.85
CA ASP A 341 2.58 -26.57 -0.45
C ASP A 341 3.12 -25.68 -1.56
N GLY A 342 3.41 -24.41 -1.27
CA GLY A 342 4.10 -23.50 -2.18
C GLY A 342 5.49 -23.98 -2.56
N PHE A 343 6.22 -24.62 -1.64
CA PHE A 343 7.54 -25.18 -1.91
C PHE A 343 7.47 -26.42 -2.81
N VAL A 344 6.50 -27.31 -2.56
CA VAL A 344 6.22 -28.45 -3.44
C VAL A 344 5.81 -27.98 -4.82
N LEU A 345 4.92 -26.99 -4.92
CA LEU A 345 4.48 -26.38 -6.18
C LEU A 345 5.66 -25.80 -6.99
N TYR A 346 6.56 -25.08 -6.32
CA TYR A 346 7.80 -24.58 -6.94
C TYR A 346 8.66 -25.72 -7.47
N ALA A 347 8.90 -26.76 -6.67
CA ALA A 347 9.73 -27.90 -7.08
C ALA A 347 9.13 -28.64 -8.28
N MET A 348 7.81 -28.82 -8.34
CA MET A 348 7.12 -29.42 -9.49
C MET A 348 7.30 -28.57 -10.76
N ALA A 349 7.09 -27.27 -10.67
CA ALA A 349 7.26 -26.36 -11.79
C ALA A 349 8.72 -26.25 -12.26
N LEU A 350 9.67 -26.34 -11.33
CA LEU A 350 11.10 -26.34 -11.61
C LEU A 350 11.53 -27.63 -12.32
N GLU A 351 11.10 -28.81 -11.84
CA GLU A 351 11.39 -30.10 -12.48
C GLU A 351 10.97 -30.10 -13.96
N GLU A 352 9.75 -29.66 -14.25
CA GLU A 352 9.23 -29.56 -15.61
C GLU A 352 10.01 -28.55 -16.46
N THR A 353 10.36 -27.40 -15.88
CA THR A 353 11.17 -26.39 -16.57
C THR A 353 12.55 -26.95 -16.95
N LEU A 354 13.17 -27.71 -16.05
CA LEU A 354 14.46 -28.35 -16.29
C LEU A 354 14.38 -29.50 -17.29
N ALA A 355 13.30 -30.28 -17.26
CA ALA A 355 13.05 -31.37 -18.20
C ALA A 355 12.92 -30.87 -19.66
N GLU A 356 12.41 -29.66 -19.84
CA GLU A 356 12.34 -28.98 -21.15
C GLU A 356 13.64 -28.21 -21.53
N GLY A 357 14.71 -28.34 -20.74
CA GLY A 357 15.99 -27.66 -20.99
C GLY A 357 16.02 -26.19 -20.55
N GLY A 358 15.06 -25.73 -19.77
CA GLY A 358 15.05 -24.41 -19.15
C GLY A 358 16.05 -24.28 -18.00
N ALA A 359 16.37 -23.04 -17.61
CA ALA A 359 17.28 -22.76 -16.51
C ALA A 359 16.57 -22.77 -15.15
N GLN A 360 17.28 -23.15 -14.08
CA GLN A 360 16.73 -23.19 -12.72
C GLN A 360 16.32 -21.80 -12.17
N ASN A 361 16.84 -20.73 -12.76
CA ASN A 361 16.53 -19.34 -12.43
C ASN A 361 15.59 -18.67 -13.46
N ASP A 362 14.97 -19.44 -14.36
CA ASP A 362 13.96 -18.93 -15.29
C ASP A 362 12.62 -18.73 -14.57
N GLY A 363 12.55 -17.70 -13.73
CA GLY A 363 11.39 -17.44 -12.90
C GLY A 363 10.12 -17.18 -13.68
N ILE A 364 10.19 -16.72 -14.94
CA ILE A 364 8.98 -16.52 -15.74
C ILE A 364 8.40 -17.87 -16.16
N ASN A 365 9.24 -18.77 -16.67
CA ASN A 365 8.78 -20.07 -17.14
C ASN A 365 8.33 -20.98 -15.98
N ILE A 366 9.07 -20.93 -14.85
CA ILE A 366 8.66 -21.59 -13.60
C ILE A 366 7.31 -21.05 -13.13
N THR A 367 7.13 -19.73 -13.09
CA THR A 367 5.88 -19.09 -12.63
C THR A 367 4.71 -19.29 -13.58
N MET A 368 4.94 -19.57 -14.87
CA MET A 368 3.87 -19.95 -15.80
C MET A 368 3.38 -21.38 -15.53
N ARG A 369 4.29 -22.30 -15.19
CA ARG A 369 3.94 -23.70 -14.86
C ARG A 369 3.21 -23.89 -13.53
N THR A 370 3.12 -22.84 -12.72
CA THR A 370 2.29 -22.86 -11.49
C THR A 370 0.85 -22.42 -11.72
N GLN A 371 0.49 -21.88 -12.90
CA GLN A 371 -0.86 -21.41 -13.23
C GLN A 371 -1.84 -22.58 -13.44
N ASN A 372 -3.11 -22.40 -13.04
CA ASN A 372 -4.20 -23.36 -13.31
C ASN A 372 -3.86 -24.81 -12.91
N ARG A 373 -3.08 -24.97 -11.84
CA ARG A 373 -2.53 -26.26 -11.44
C ARG A 373 -3.33 -26.83 -10.29
N ARG A 374 -3.47 -28.16 -10.28
CA ARG A 374 -4.12 -28.92 -9.21
C ARG A 374 -3.16 -29.99 -8.72
N PHE A 375 -2.91 -30.05 -7.42
CA PHE A 375 -2.08 -31.08 -6.80
C PHE A 375 -2.46 -31.31 -5.35
N TRP A 376 -2.03 -32.43 -4.78
CA TRP A 376 -2.26 -32.76 -3.37
C TRP A 376 -1.07 -32.32 -2.53
N GLY A 377 -1.34 -31.40 -1.61
CA GLY A 377 -0.41 -30.89 -0.60
C GLY A 377 -0.72 -31.40 0.81
N VAL A 378 -0.03 -30.88 1.82
CA VAL A 378 -0.35 -31.17 3.23
C VAL A 378 -1.67 -30.54 3.65
N THR A 379 -2.04 -29.40 3.05
CA THR A 379 -3.33 -28.73 3.29
C THR A 379 -4.47 -29.26 2.43
N GLY A 380 -4.34 -30.47 1.88
CA GLY A 380 -5.34 -31.11 1.03
C GLY A 380 -5.17 -30.78 -0.44
N LEU A 381 -6.28 -30.66 -1.17
CA LEU A 381 -6.24 -30.32 -2.59
C LEU A 381 -5.90 -28.84 -2.77
N VAL A 382 -4.79 -28.57 -3.45
CA VAL A 382 -4.36 -27.21 -3.77
C VAL A 382 -4.70 -26.93 -5.23
N THR A 383 -5.44 -25.85 -5.47
CA THR A 383 -5.69 -25.32 -6.81
C THR A 383 -5.22 -23.89 -6.93
N THR A 384 -4.52 -23.59 -8.02
CA THR A 384 -4.09 -22.23 -8.37
C THR A 384 -4.89 -21.73 -9.56
N ASP A 385 -5.18 -20.44 -9.59
CA ASP A 385 -5.83 -19.82 -10.73
C ASP A 385 -4.83 -19.37 -11.80
N HIS A 386 -5.35 -18.78 -12.87
CA HIS A 386 -4.57 -18.20 -13.96
C HIS A 386 -3.69 -17.01 -13.53
N LYS A 387 -3.95 -16.41 -12.36
CA LYS A 387 -3.19 -15.27 -11.81
C LYS A 387 -2.13 -15.70 -10.80
N ASN A 388 -1.87 -17.01 -10.64
CA ASN A 388 -0.97 -17.56 -9.63
C ASN A 388 -1.42 -17.31 -8.19
N ALA A 389 -2.72 -17.21 -7.95
CA ALA A 389 -3.29 -17.17 -6.63
C ALA A 389 -3.95 -18.51 -6.32
N ARG A 390 -3.67 -19.05 -5.15
CA ARG A 390 -4.34 -20.23 -4.63
C ARG A 390 -5.83 -19.93 -4.39
N ASP A 391 -6.70 -20.85 -4.79
CA ASP A 391 -8.09 -20.83 -4.34
C ASP A 391 -8.19 -21.29 -2.89
N ILE A 392 -9.06 -20.65 -2.12
CA ILE A 392 -9.21 -20.92 -0.69
C ILE A 392 -10.65 -21.24 -0.33
N ASP A 393 -10.78 -22.05 0.70
CA ASP A 393 -12.05 -22.36 1.32
C ASP A 393 -12.29 -21.44 2.51
N VAL A 394 -13.54 -20.99 2.67
CA VAL A 394 -13.95 -20.01 3.68
C VAL A 394 -15.17 -20.54 4.41
N ASN A 395 -15.18 -20.46 5.74
CA ASN A 395 -16.33 -20.85 6.55
C ASN A 395 -17.18 -19.62 6.91
N LEU A 396 -18.50 -19.79 6.86
CA LEU A 396 -19.48 -18.85 7.38
C LEU A 396 -20.07 -19.40 8.68
N TRP A 397 -19.85 -18.66 9.76
CA TRP A 397 -20.39 -18.99 11.08
C TRP A 397 -21.57 -18.09 11.41
N ALA A 398 -22.60 -18.68 12.01
CA ALA A 398 -23.75 -17.96 12.54
C ALA A 398 -24.15 -18.56 13.90
N MET A 399 -24.97 -17.84 14.67
CA MET A 399 -25.54 -18.36 15.90
C MET A 399 -26.57 -19.45 15.58
N THR A 400 -26.25 -20.70 15.93
CA THR A 400 -27.12 -21.85 15.67
C THR A 400 -27.95 -22.24 16.88
N ASN A 401 -27.46 -21.96 18.09
CA ASN A 401 -28.25 -22.12 19.32
C ASN A 401 -28.58 -20.74 19.90
N GLN A 402 -29.86 -20.38 19.83
CA GLN A 402 -30.39 -19.08 20.25
C GLN A 402 -30.53 -18.94 21.78
N GLU A 403 -30.52 -20.05 22.52
CA GLU A 403 -30.59 -20.07 23.99
C GLU A 403 -29.19 -19.97 24.61
N THR A 404 -28.23 -20.72 24.07
CA THR A 404 -26.85 -20.73 24.59
C THR A 404 -25.93 -19.69 23.95
N GLY A 405 -26.36 -19.10 22.82
CA GLY A 405 -25.60 -18.15 22.02
C GLY A 405 -24.41 -18.77 21.27
N GLU A 406 -24.40 -20.10 21.09
CA GLU A 406 -23.32 -20.84 20.44
C GLU A 406 -23.37 -20.72 18.91
N TYR A 407 -22.19 -20.54 18.30
CA TYR A 407 -22.01 -20.41 16.85
C TYR A 407 -21.68 -21.76 16.21
N GLY A 408 -22.22 -22.00 15.02
CA GLY A 408 -21.90 -23.15 14.18
C GLY A 408 -21.62 -22.74 12.74
N ILE A 409 -20.95 -23.64 12.01
CA ILE A 409 -20.69 -23.46 10.57
C ILE A 409 -21.98 -23.74 9.83
N VAL A 410 -22.59 -22.69 9.27
CA VAL A 410 -23.85 -22.78 8.50
C VAL A 410 -23.60 -23.01 7.02
N ALA A 411 -22.44 -22.58 6.52
CA ALA A 411 -22.00 -22.83 5.15
C ALA A 411 -20.48 -22.78 5.07
N TYR A 412 -19.93 -23.38 4.03
CA TYR A 412 -18.57 -23.12 3.61
C TYR A 412 -18.49 -22.91 2.10
N TYR A 413 -17.60 -22.05 1.69
CA TYR A 413 -17.28 -21.78 0.30
C TYR A 413 -16.14 -22.70 -0.13
N ASN A 414 -16.35 -23.42 -1.23
CA ASN A 414 -15.33 -24.20 -1.91
C ASN A 414 -14.69 -23.32 -2.99
N GLY A 415 -13.46 -22.89 -2.77
CA GLY A 415 -12.75 -21.99 -3.68
C GLY A 415 -12.43 -22.62 -5.04
N THR A 416 -12.19 -23.93 -5.06
CA THR A 416 -11.88 -24.67 -6.30
C THR A 416 -13.10 -24.76 -7.23
N ASN A 417 -14.25 -25.11 -6.67
CA ASN A 417 -15.49 -25.27 -7.45
C ASN A 417 -16.27 -23.96 -7.59
N LYS A 418 -15.91 -22.93 -6.80
CA LYS A 418 -16.60 -21.64 -6.71
C LYS A 418 -18.07 -21.77 -6.32
N GLU A 419 -18.35 -22.61 -5.32
CA GLU A 419 -19.69 -22.91 -4.85
C GLU A 419 -19.81 -22.71 -3.33
N LEU A 420 -20.99 -22.26 -2.89
CA LEU A 420 -21.33 -22.15 -1.48
C LEU A 420 -22.12 -23.40 -1.06
N ILE A 421 -21.55 -24.17 -0.13
CA ILE A 421 -22.10 -25.44 0.35
C ILE A 421 -22.71 -25.20 1.72
N TRP A 422 -24.03 -25.36 1.80
CA TRP A 422 -24.80 -25.18 3.03
C TRP A 422 -24.75 -26.44 3.91
N SER A 423 -24.69 -26.23 5.23
CA SER A 423 -24.80 -27.31 6.21
C SER A 423 -26.17 -27.97 6.14
N GLN A 424 -26.22 -29.29 6.31
CA GLN A 424 -27.47 -30.04 6.34
C GLN A 424 -28.18 -29.92 7.70
N THR A 425 -27.42 -29.68 8.76
CA THR A 425 -27.90 -29.65 10.15
C THR A 425 -28.05 -28.23 10.67
N GLU A 426 -27.06 -27.38 10.42
CA GLU A 426 -27.00 -26.01 10.92
C GLU A 426 -27.64 -25.04 9.91
N LYS A 427 -28.46 -24.10 10.38
CA LYS A 427 -29.12 -23.10 9.52
C LYS A 427 -28.93 -21.70 10.05
N ILE A 428 -29.01 -20.72 9.15
CA ILE A 428 -29.06 -19.31 9.56
C ILE A 428 -30.44 -19.03 10.17
N HIS A 429 -30.44 -18.56 11.41
CA HIS A 429 -31.62 -18.08 12.10
C HIS A 429 -31.72 -16.56 11.99
N TRP A 430 -32.39 -16.08 10.94
CA TRP A 430 -32.62 -14.66 10.76
C TRP A 430 -33.60 -14.12 11.83
N PRO A 431 -33.26 -13.06 12.57
CA PRO A 431 -34.13 -12.54 13.64
C PRO A 431 -35.51 -12.08 13.14
N SER A 432 -35.57 -11.53 11.93
CA SER A 432 -36.80 -11.07 11.25
C SER A 432 -37.46 -12.15 10.37
N GLY A 433 -37.00 -13.41 10.44
CA GLY A 433 -37.55 -14.54 9.68
C GLY A 433 -36.98 -14.68 8.25
N GLY A 434 -36.19 -13.73 7.77
CA GLY A 434 -35.50 -13.80 6.47
C GLY A 434 -34.28 -12.86 6.40
N PRO A 435 -33.46 -12.97 5.35
CA PRO A 435 -32.32 -12.09 5.17
C PRO A 435 -32.78 -10.62 5.06
N PRO A 436 -32.05 -9.67 5.68
CA PRO A 436 -32.40 -8.26 5.58
C PRO A 436 -32.27 -7.76 4.14
N LEU A 437 -33.08 -6.74 3.80
CA LEU A 437 -32.95 -6.04 2.54
C LEU A 437 -31.70 -5.16 2.56
N ASP A 438 -30.90 -5.23 1.50
CA ASP A 438 -29.70 -4.39 1.34
C ASP A 438 -30.06 -2.93 1.01
N ASN A 439 -31.20 -2.71 0.36
CA ASN A 439 -31.81 -1.40 0.13
C ASN A 439 -33.27 -1.38 0.61
N PRO A 440 -33.52 -1.26 1.93
CA PRO A 440 -34.87 -1.19 2.47
C PRO A 440 -35.59 0.07 1.97
N PRO A 441 -36.90 -0.02 1.63
CA PRO A 441 -37.68 1.12 1.18
C PRO A 441 -37.64 2.26 2.20
N CYS A 442 -37.57 3.51 1.73
CA CYS A 442 -37.70 4.72 2.55
C CYS A 442 -36.57 4.99 3.57
N VAL A 443 -35.52 4.16 3.61
CA VAL A 443 -34.40 4.34 4.56
C VAL A 443 -33.29 5.22 3.98
N PHE A 444 -32.88 4.96 2.73
CA PHE A 444 -31.75 5.67 2.09
C PHE A 444 -32.16 6.65 1.01
N SER A 445 -33.36 6.50 0.45
CA SER A 445 -33.91 7.37 -0.58
C SER A 445 -35.11 8.13 0.00
N THR A 446 -34.91 9.41 0.31
CA THR A 446 -35.98 10.32 0.77
C THR A 446 -36.93 10.73 -0.36
N ASP A 447 -36.57 10.45 -1.61
CA ASP A 447 -37.24 10.95 -2.80
C ASP A 447 -38.17 9.92 -3.45
N ASP A 448 -38.40 8.77 -2.79
CA ASP A 448 -39.32 7.74 -3.29
C ASP A 448 -40.78 8.13 -2.96
N PRO A 449 -41.64 8.40 -3.96
CA PRO A 449 -43.02 8.84 -3.73
C PRO A 449 -43.88 7.78 -3.03
N SER A 450 -43.48 6.50 -3.01
CA SER A 450 -44.15 5.44 -2.25
C SER A 450 -44.02 5.58 -0.72
N CYS A 451 -43.06 6.37 -0.26
CA CYS A 451 -42.78 6.58 1.17
C CYS A 451 -43.70 7.60 1.84
N ASN A 452 -44.50 8.34 1.07
CA ASN A 452 -45.45 9.32 1.59
C ASN A 452 -46.78 8.71 2.07
N ASP A 453 -47.10 7.46 1.71
CA ASP A 453 -48.42 6.86 1.99
C ASP A 453 -48.53 6.13 3.35
N VAL A 454 -47.44 5.99 4.11
CA VAL A 454 -47.44 5.19 5.36
C VAL A 454 -47.72 6.02 6.63
N LYS A 455 -47.84 7.35 6.54
CA LYS A 455 -48.07 8.21 7.72
C LYS A 455 -49.53 8.56 8.06
N LEU A 456 -50.52 8.01 7.37
CA LEU A 456 -51.93 8.25 7.71
C LEU A 456 -52.77 6.97 7.65
N GLN A 457 -52.67 6.15 8.70
CA GLN A 457 -53.75 5.23 9.05
C GLN A 457 -54.38 5.66 10.38
N THR A 458 -55.30 6.60 10.30
CA THR A 458 -56.45 6.64 11.21
C THR A 458 -57.64 7.22 10.46
N PHE A 459 -58.75 6.47 10.49
CA PHE A 459 -60.09 6.79 9.97
C PHE A 459 -60.33 6.67 8.46
N SER A 460 -60.97 5.55 8.08
CA SER A 460 -62.02 5.52 7.06
C SER A 460 -63.41 5.62 7.75
N PRO A 461 -64.55 5.86 7.07
CA PRO A 461 -64.77 5.95 5.61
C PRO A 461 -65.72 7.09 5.13
N SER A 462 -65.70 7.43 3.83
CA SER A 462 -66.94 7.56 3.04
C SER A 462 -66.67 7.78 1.53
N LEU A 463 -67.38 6.96 0.74
CA LEU A 463 -67.69 6.98 -0.70
C LEU A 463 -67.48 8.31 -1.46
N SER A 464 -66.92 8.22 -2.68
CA SER A 464 -67.71 8.35 -3.93
C SER A 464 -66.89 8.03 -5.20
N SER A 465 -67.56 7.28 -6.08
CA SER A 465 -67.49 7.16 -7.56
C SER A 465 -66.71 8.23 -8.34
N ALA A 466 -66.19 8.04 -9.56
CA ALA A 466 -66.10 6.95 -10.54
C ALA A 466 -65.18 7.45 -11.70
N ASN A 467 -64.60 6.49 -12.43
CA ASN A 467 -64.21 6.52 -13.87
C ASN A 467 -63.14 7.50 -14.39
N ASP A 468 -62.02 6.95 -14.88
CA ASP A 468 -61.66 6.84 -16.31
C ASP A 468 -60.25 6.20 -16.41
N ALA A 469 -60.14 4.95 -16.86
CA ALA A 469 -59.94 4.52 -18.25
C ALA A 469 -58.50 4.71 -18.81
N SER A 470 -57.72 3.61 -18.72
CA SER A 470 -56.88 3.04 -19.79
C SER A 470 -55.88 3.93 -20.55
N CYS A 471 -54.58 3.62 -20.49
CA CYS A 471 -53.85 3.05 -21.65
C CYS A 471 -52.42 2.56 -21.31
N PHE A 472 -51.98 1.60 -22.12
CA PHE A 472 -50.87 0.66 -22.00
C PHE A 472 -49.52 1.17 -22.54
N CYS A 473 -48.45 0.39 -22.23
CA CYS A 473 -47.25 0.12 -23.05
C CYS A 473 -46.02 1.06 -23.02
N SER A 474 -45.02 0.65 -22.23
CA SER A 474 -43.67 0.21 -22.65
C SER A 474 -42.89 0.96 -23.76
N SER A 475 -41.76 1.59 -23.40
CA SER A 475 -40.39 1.23 -23.84
C SER A 475 -39.33 2.23 -23.30
N PRO A 476 -38.05 1.82 -23.16
CA PRO A 476 -37.06 2.54 -22.35
C PRO A 476 -36.23 3.53 -23.19
N LEU A 477 -35.99 4.72 -22.65
CA LEU A 477 -35.00 5.67 -23.18
C LEU A 477 -33.86 5.81 -22.15
N GLN A 478 -32.66 5.43 -22.60
CA GLN A 478 -31.39 5.59 -21.92
C GLN A 478 -31.25 6.97 -21.26
N MET A 479 -31.13 6.98 -19.93
CA MET A 479 -30.60 8.12 -19.19
C MET A 479 -29.24 7.75 -18.63
N SER A 480 -28.22 8.35 -19.24
CA SER A 480 -26.90 8.55 -18.65
C SER A 480 -27.03 9.24 -17.28
N PRO A 481 -26.07 9.05 -16.35
CA PRO A 481 -26.13 9.63 -15.02
C PRO A 481 -26.23 11.16 -15.08
N PRO A 482 -27.04 11.80 -14.22
CA PRO A 482 -27.40 13.20 -14.36
C PRO A 482 -26.18 14.13 -14.22
N PRO A 483 -26.06 15.17 -15.07
CA PRO A 483 -24.98 16.15 -15.07
C PRO A 483 -24.89 17.01 -13.79
N PHE A 484 -25.76 16.79 -12.82
CA PHE A 484 -25.88 17.54 -11.59
C PHE A 484 -24.65 17.38 -10.69
N LEU A 485 -24.15 16.17 -10.44
CA LEU A 485 -22.95 15.95 -9.60
C LEU A 485 -21.68 16.52 -10.24
N SER A 486 -21.52 16.38 -11.55
CA SER A 486 -20.44 17.03 -12.29
C SER A 486 -20.57 18.55 -12.27
N TYR A 487 -21.79 19.07 -12.31
CA TYR A 487 -22.07 20.51 -12.23
C TYR A 487 -21.75 21.06 -10.83
N PHE A 488 -22.12 20.38 -9.75
CA PHE A 488 -21.76 20.79 -8.38
C PHE A 488 -20.24 20.70 -8.13
N ARG A 489 -19.56 19.66 -8.61
CA ARG A 489 -18.10 19.58 -8.55
C ARG A 489 -17.44 20.70 -9.36
N LYS A 490 -17.98 21.02 -10.54
CA LYS A 490 -17.52 22.14 -11.37
C LYS A 490 -17.74 23.48 -10.68
N LEU A 491 -18.91 23.72 -10.09
CA LEU A 491 -19.23 24.93 -9.34
C LEU A 491 -18.35 25.10 -8.10
N LYS A 492 -18.10 24.04 -7.33
CA LYS A 492 -17.19 24.10 -6.17
C LYS A 492 -15.77 24.44 -6.60
N LEU A 493 -15.28 23.80 -7.67
CA LEU A 493 -13.95 24.09 -8.23
C LEU A 493 -13.87 25.53 -8.76
N GLU A 494 -14.91 26.02 -9.45
CA GLU A 494 -14.96 27.40 -9.95
C GLU A 494 -15.04 28.43 -8.82
N LYS A 495 -15.79 28.17 -7.75
CA LYS A 495 -15.83 29.00 -6.54
C LYS A 495 -14.46 29.06 -5.84
N GLU A 496 -13.76 27.92 -5.74
CA GLU A 496 -12.42 27.86 -5.14
C GLU A 496 -11.34 28.53 -6.00
N LEU A 497 -11.44 28.42 -7.34
CA LEU A 497 -10.55 29.13 -8.27
C LEU A 497 -10.81 30.65 -8.24
N ALA A 498 -12.08 31.07 -8.13
CA ALA A 498 -12.48 32.47 -7.99
C ALA A 498 -12.04 33.08 -6.65
N GLY A 499 -11.90 32.27 -5.60
CA GLY A 499 -11.50 32.72 -4.26
C GLY A 499 -10.07 33.26 -4.16
N MET A 500 -9.20 33.04 -5.17
CA MET A 500 -7.83 33.59 -5.28
C MET A 500 -7.00 33.60 -3.97
N LEU A 501 -7.22 32.64 -3.07
CA LEU A 501 -6.58 32.60 -1.74
C LEU A 501 -5.02 32.48 -1.78
N TRP A 502 -4.43 32.36 -2.97
CA TRP A 502 -2.99 32.30 -3.24
C TRP A 502 -2.41 33.67 -3.56
N ARG A 503 -3.28 34.64 -3.88
CA ARG A 503 -2.88 35.99 -4.29
C ARG A 503 -2.41 36.77 -3.07
N ILE A 504 -1.20 37.29 -3.17
CA ILE A 504 -0.61 38.21 -2.21
C ILE A 504 -0.56 39.58 -2.91
N ARG A 505 -0.99 40.64 -2.23
CA ARG A 505 -0.81 42.00 -2.76
C ARG A 505 0.59 42.47 -2.42
N TRP A 506 1.21 43.25 -3.30
CA TRP A 506 2.55 43.78 -3.07
C TRP A 506 2.66 44.56 -1.74
N GLU A 507 1.62 45.30 -1.38
CA GLU A 507 1.50 46.08 -0.14
C GLU A 507 1.58 45.23 1.14
N ASP A 508 1.19 43.95 1.06
CA ASP A 508 1.20 43.04 2.21
C ASP A 508 2.62 42.46 2.47
N LEU A 509 3.59 42.71 1.57
CA LEU A 509 4.99 42.33 1.70
C LEU A 509 5.82 43.48 2.28
N GLN A 510 6.37 43.27 3.48
CA GLN A 510 7.22 44.25 4.16
C GLN A 510 8.69 43.86 4.01
N PHE A 511 9.53 44.76 3.51
CA PHE A 511 10.96 44.48 3.28
C PHE A 511 11.87 45.01 4.40
N GLU A 512 11.30 45.73 5.37
CA GLU A 512 11.98 46.21 6.57
C GLU A 512 11.68 45.32 7.77
N SER A 513 12.68 45.10 8.64
CA SER A 513 12.50 44.31 9.85
C SER A 513 11.52 45.02 10.81
N PRO A 514 10.41 44.37 11.22
CA PRO A 514 9.42 44.97 12.12
C PRO A 514 9.98 45.28 13.52
N ASN A 515 11.20 44.81 13.84
CA ASN A 515 11.84 44.94 15.15
C ASN A 515 12.66 46.21 15.38
N LYS A 516 12.55 47.24 14.53
CA LYS A 516 13.09 48.58 14.90
C LYS A 516 12.17 49.38 15.83
N TYR A 517 10.89 49.02 15.98
CA TYR A 517 9.93 49.87 16.71
C TYR A 517 9.21 49.25 17.93
N HIS A 518 9.32 47.94 18.19
CA HIS A 518 8.67 47.32 19.36
C HIS A 518 9.67 46.73 20.37
N LYS A 519 10.54 47.59 20.94
CA LYS A 519 11.09 47.37 22.28
C LYS A 519 10.15 48.00 23.32
N ARG A 520 9.01 47.38 23.61
CA ARG A 520 8.22 47.54 24.84
C ARG A 520 6.97 46.64 24.77
N ALA A 521 6.62 46.08 25.92
CA ALA A 521 5.57 45.10 26.19
C ALA A 521 5.95 43.64 25.90
N GLY A 522 6.32 42.93 26.97
CA GLY A 522 6.67 41.53 26.95
C GLY A 522 5.46 40.59 26.94
N SER A 523 5.69 39.40 26.41
CA SER A 523 5.03 38.17 26.82
C SER A 523 5.94 37.00 26.44
N ARG A 524 6.10 36.09 27.39
CA ARG A 524 7.06 34.98 27.42
C ARG A 524 6.69 33.93 26.36
N LEU A 525 7.64 33.56 25.50
CA LEU A 525 7.86 32.20 24.95
C LEU A 525 9.03 32.24 23.94
N THR A 526 10.26 32.35 24.44
CA THR A 526 11.48 32.00 23.68
C THR A 526 12.37 31.13 24.53
N LEU A 527 12.00 29.84 24.60
CA LEU A 527 12.80 28.79 25.24
C LEU A 527 13.19 27.71 24.23
N SER A 528 13.54 28.12 23.00
CA SER A 528 14.16 27.23 21.99
C SER A 528 15.41 27.80 21.33
N GLN A 529 15.85 29.02 21.67
CA GLN A 529 17.03 29.64 21.05
C GLN A 529 18.35 29.47 21.81
N ARG A 530 18.44 28.52 22.74
CA ARG A 530 19.68 28.30 23.52
C ARG A 530 20.20 26.86 23.52
N GLY A 531 19.94 26.11 22.45
CA GLY A 531 20.30 24.69 22.33
C GLY A 531 21.02 24.26 21.06
N SER A 532 21.47 25.17 20.19
CA SER A 532 22.37 24.79 19.09
C SER A 532 23.28 25.95 18.71
N SER A 533 24.58 25.73 18.86
CA SER A 533 25.69 26.63 18.51
C SER A 533 25.76 26.97 17.02
N TYR A 534 24.81 26.49 16.20
CA TYR A 534 24.76 26.73 14.77
C TYR A 534 23.61 27.66 14.36
N GLY A 535 22.88 28.36 15.24
CA GLY A 535 21.60 29.07 14.95
C GLY A 535 21.46 29.98 13.71
N SER A 536 22.53 30.45 13.10
CA SER A 536 22.56 31.17 11.81
C SER A 536 24.02 31.35 11.42
N LEU A 537 24.43 31.17 10.16
CA LEU A 537 25.81 31.47 9.76
C LEU A 537 26.02 32.99 9.90
N ILE A 538 26.71 33.39 10.98
CA ILE A 538 27.06 34.79 11.25
C ILE A 538 28.36 35.04 10.50
N THR A 539 28.35 35.97 9.53
CA THR A 539 29.59 36.43 8.90
C THR A 539 30.54 36.99 9.95
N ALA A 540 31.86 37.00 9.70
CA ALA A 540 32.87 37.55 10.61
C ALA A 540 32.60 39.01 11.08
N HIS A 541 31.65 39.70 10.44
CA HIS A 541 31.22 41.07 10.73
C HIS A 541 29.87 41.18 11.48
N GLY A 542 29.33 40.08 12.03
CA GLY A 542 28.16 40.11 12.92
C GLY A 542 26.81 40.37 12.23
N LYS A 543 26.72 40.28 10.89
CA LYS A 543 25.46 40.32 10.14
C LYS A 543 24.99 38.91 9.77
N TYR A 544 23.68 38.68 9.91
CA TYR A 544 23.00 37.49 9.38
C TYR A 544 23.24 37.39 7.86
N GLN A 545 23.76 36.26 7.41
CA GLN A 545 23.92 35.99 5.98
C GLN A 545 22.55 35.65 5.39
N LEU A 546 22.04 36.53 4.53
CA LEU A 546 20.79 36.29 3.79
C LEU A 546 21.14 35.68 2.43
N PHE A 547 20.79 34.41 2.25
CA PHE A 547 21.07 33.63 1.03
C PHE A 547 20.06 33.85 -0.13
N ALA A 548 19.02 34.65 0.10
CA ALA A 548 18.02 34.98 -0.92
C ALA A 548 17.38 36.36 -0.64
N LYS A 549 16.63 36.90 -1.60
CA LYS A 549 15.77 38.06 -1.35
C LYS A 549 14.66 37.66 -0.38
N THR A 550 14.59 38.32 0.78
CA THR A 550 13.62 38.03 1.84
C THR A 550 12.68 39.20 2.09
N GLY A 551 11.48 38.90 2.60
CA GLY A 551 10.56 39.90 3.15
C GLY A 551 9.73 39.30 4.28
N TYR A 552 8.82 40.08 4.84
CA TYR A 552 7.88 39.66 5.87
C TYR A 552 6.47 39.66 5.30
N PHE A 553 5.77 38.55 5.46
CA PHE A 553 4.34 38.41 5.12
C PHE A 553 3.59 37.96 6.37
N LYS A 554 2.63 38.77 6.83
CA LYS A 554 1.87 38.52 8.08
C LYS A 554 2.77 38.20 9.29
N GLY A 555 3.91 38.88 9.39
CA GLY A 555 4.89 38.71 10.48
C GLY A 555 5.88 37.55 10.30
N ASN A 556 5.72 36.69 9.29
CA ASN A 556 6.64 35.58 9.02
C ASN A 556 7.68 35.96 7.96
N LEU A 557 8.93 35.54 8.15
CA LEU A 557 10.01 35.71 7.17
C LEU A 557 9.80 34.76 5.98
N VAL A 558 9.80 35.32 4.77
CA VAL A 558 9.51 34.61 3.52
C VAL A 558 10.58 34.85 2.46
N ALA A 559 10.78 33.88 1.58
CA ALA A 559 11.64 33.98 0.41
C ALA A 559 10.84 34.55 -0.78
N ILE A 560 11.39 35.56 -1.45
CA ILE A 560 10.73 36.29 -2.54
C ILE A 560 11.55 36.13 -3.82
N LYS A 561 10.98 35.42 -4.81
CA LYS A 561 11.58 35.25 -6.13
C LYS A 561 10.82 36.07 -7.16
N HIS A 562 11.47 37.07 -7.74
CA HIS A 562 10.86 37.88 -8.80
C HIS A 562 10.76 37.09 -10.11
N VAL A 563 9.65 37.24 -10.81
CA VAL A 563 9.45 36.64 -12.13
C VAL A 563 9.64 37.75 -13.17
N ASN A 564 10.55 37.53 -14.12
CA ASN A 564 10.83 38.48 -15.19
C ASN A 564 9.73 38.41 -16.27
N LYS A 565 8.54 38.94 -15.96
CA LYS A 565 7.40 39.10 -16.88
C LYS A 565 6.80 40.49 -16.69
N LYS A 566 6.47 41.16 -17.80
CA LYS A 566 5.80 42.48 -17.74
C LYS A 566 4.36 42.37 -17.23
N ARG A 567 3.66 41.30 -17.60
CA ARG A 567 2.30 40.95 -17.16
C ARG A 567 2.13 39.43 -17.20
N ILE A 568 1.28 38.90 -16.32
CA ILE A 568 0.87 37.49 -16.32
C ILE A 568 -0.63 37.42 -16.60
N GLU A 569 -1.01 36.73 -17.66
CA GLU A 569 -2.41 36.41 -17.93
C GLU A 569 -2.84 35.19 -17.09
N LEU A 570 -3.86 35.37 -16.25
CA LEU A 570 -4.41 34.32 -15.41
C LEU A 570 -5.32 33.39 -16.22
N THR A 571 -4.72 32.54 -17.06
CA THR A 571 -5.45 31.47 -17.75
C THR A 571 -5.90 30.39 -16.74
N ARG A 572 -6.93 29.62 -17.09
CA ARG A 572 -7.43 28.50 -16.26
C ARG A 572 -6.31 27.52 -15.87
N LYS A 573 -5.36 27.28 -16.78
CA LYS A 573 -4.19 26.41 -16.53
C LYS A 573 -3.30 26.96 -15.42
N VAL A 574 -2.98 28.26 -15.46
CA VAL A 574 -2.17 28.93 -14.43
C VAL A 574 -2.87 28.92 -13.07
N LEU A 575 -4.18 29.16 -13.03
CA LEU A 575 -4.96 29.12 -11.79
C LEU A 575 -5.00 27.72 -11.15
N LEU A 576 -5.10 26.67 -11.97
CA LEU A 576 -5.02 25.28 -11.51
C LEU A 576 -3.63 24.96 -10.96
N GLU A 577 -2.56 25.40 -11.63
CA GLU A 577 -1.18 25.23 -11.14
C GLU A 577 -0.96 25.95 -9.80
N LEU A 578 -1.42 27.20 -9.66
CA LEU A 578 -1.31 27.98 -8.41
C LEU A 578 -2.12 27.37 -7.26
N LYS A 579 -3.32 26.84 -7.54
CA LYS A 579 -4.12 26.11 -6.55
C LYS A 579 -3.40 24.84 -6.11
N HIS A 580 -2.96 24.03 -7.07
CA HIS A 580 -2.25 22.78 -6.80
C HIS A 580 -1.02 23.01 -5.91
N MET A 581 -0.22 24.03 -6.22
CA MET A 581 0.96 24.40 -5.43
C MET A 581 0.62 24.81 -3.99
N ARG A 582 -0.52 25.48 -3.76
CA ARG A 582 -0.95 25.84 -2.40
C ARG A 582 -1.47 24.66 -1.60
N ASP A 583 -2.10 23.70 -2.27
CA ASP A 583 -2.68 22.52 -1.63
C ASP A 583 -1.61 21.46 -1.30
N ILE A 584 -0.43 21.52 -1.94
CA ILE A 584 0.73 20.67 -1.61
C ILE A 584 1.31 21.06 -0.24
N GLN A 585 1.35 20.07 0.66
CA GLN A 585 2.06 20.17 1.94
C GLN A 585 2.94 18.93 2.11
N PHE A 586 4.26 19.11 1.98
CA PHE A 586 5.22 18.04 2.16
C PHE A 586 6.45 18.55 2.91
N ASN A 587 6.98 17.75 3.85
CA ASN A 587 8.03 18.19 4.76
C ASN A 587 9.37 18.50 4.08
N HIS A 588 9.63 17.87 2.92
CA HIS A 588 10.86 18.06 2.14
C HIS A 588 10.65 18.92 0.87
N LEU A 589 9.51 19.61 0.76
CA LEU A 589 9.28 20.65 -0.25
C LEU A 589 9.11 21.99 0.44
N THR A 590 9.59 23.07 -0.16
CA THR A 590 9.32 24.41 0.39
C THR A 590 7.84 24.73 0.28
N ARG A 591 7.21 25.12 1.40
CA ARG A 591 5.80 25.49 1.39
C ARG A 591 5.56 26.71 0.51
N PHE A 592 4.70 26.58 -0.49
CA PHE A 592 4.20 27.69 -1.28
C PHE A 592 3.21 28.52 -0.46
N ILE A 593 3.49 29.82 -0.31
CA ILE A 593 2.65 30.74 0.47
C ILE A 593 1.70 31.49 -0.47
N GLY A 594 2.21 31.92 -1.62
CA GLY A 594 1.40 32.62 -2.61
C GLY A 594 2.23 33.28 -3.72
N ALA A 595 1.55 34.05 -4.55
CA ALA A 595 2.17 34.83 -5.62
C ALA A 595 1.59 36.25 -5.69
N CYS A 596 2.47 37.21 -5.95
CA CYS A 596 2.11 38.58 -6.30
C CYS A 596 2.13 38.72 -7.82
N ILE A 597 1.06 39.26 -8.38
CA ILE A 597 0.88 39.47 -9.82
C ILE A 597 0.73 40.95 -10.19
N ASP A 598 0.96 41.85 -9.23
CA ASP A 598 0.76 43.28 -9.39
C ASP A 598 1.95 43.87 -10.18
N PRO A 599 1.77 44.35 -11.43
CA PRO A 599 2.88 44.92 -12.22
C PRO A 599 3.38 46.22 -11.58
N PRO A 600 4.69 46.50 -11.51
CA PRO A 600 5.83 45.75 -12.07
C PRO A 600 6.40 44.66 -11.15
N ASN A 601 5.81 44.44 -9.97
CA ASN A 601 6.37 43.62 -8.90
C ASN A 601 5.77 42.21 -8.87
N ILE A 602 5.99 41.45 -9.94
CA ILE A 602 5.53 40.06 -10.02
C ILE A 602 6.53 39.15 -9.30
N CYS A 603 6.07 38.42 -8.28
CA CYS A 603 6.93 37.53 -7.50
C CYS A 603 6.22 36.30 -6.94
N ILE A 604 7.00 35.26 -6.68
CA ILE A 604 6.60 34.03 -6.01
C ILE A 604 7.10 34.10 -4.56
N VAL A 605 6.23 33.76 -3.62
CA VAL A 605 6.50 33.80 -2.18
C VAL A 605 6.45 32.39 -1.59
N THR A 606 7.56 31.96 -1.00
CA THR A 606 7.73 30.63 -0.39
C THR A 606 8.29 30.77 1.03
N GLU A 607 8.25 29.70 1.81
CA GLU A 607 8.92 29.70 3.11
C GLU A 607 10.43 29.94 2.98
N TYR A 608 11.01 30.73 3.89
CA TYR A 608 12.44 31.01 3.89
C TYR A 608 13.23 29.92 4.64
N CYS A 609 14.27 29.42 3.98
CA CYS A 609 15.21 28.44 4.53
C CYS A 609 16.51 29.15 4.97
N PRO A 610 16.76 29.31 6.29
CA PRO A 610 17.82 30.19 6.79
C PRO A 610 19.24 29.64 6.66
N ARG A 611 19.41 28.37 6.24
CA ARG A 611 20.73 27.74 6.06
C ARG A 611 21.28 27.89 4.65
N GLY A 612 20.52 28.50 3.74
CA GLY A 612 20.92 28.65 2.35
C GLY A 612 20.72 27.36 1.56
N SER A 613 21.36 27.32 0.39
CA SER A 613 21.34 26.19 -0.52
C SER A 613 22.32 25.10 -0.10
N LEU A 614 22.17 23.91 -0.68
CA LEU A 614 23.13 22.82 -0.50
C LEU A 614 24.54 23.24 -0.97
N GLN A 615 24.63 24.02 -2.05
CA GLN A 615 25.88 24.55 -2.55
C GLN A 615 26.58 25.44 -1.51
N ASP A 616 25.84 26.32 -0.82
CA ASP A 616 26.39 27.16 0.25
C ASP A 616 26.97 26.34 1.41
N ILE A 617 26.41 25.15 1.68
CA ILE A 617 26.92 24.24 2.72
C ILE A 617 28.15 23.48 2.25
N LEU A 618 28.15 23.01 1.01
CA LEU A 618 29.27 22.24 0.44
C LEU A 618 30.53 23.11 0.31
N GLU A 619 30.39 24.36 -0.15
CA GLU A 619 31.47 25.34 -0.30
C GLU A 619 32.02 25.86 1.03
N ASN A 620 31.24 25.77 2.11
CA ASN A 620 31.65 26.31 3.41
C ASN A 620 32.50 25.32 4.20
N GLU A 621 33.84 25.39 4.04
CA GLU A 621 34.82 24.54 4.72
C GLU A 621 34.69 24.47 6.25
N SER A 622 34.12 25.49 6.90
CA SER A 622 33.93 25.52 8.36
C SER A 622 32.86 24.56 8.87
N ILE A 623 32.00 24.05 7.99
CA ILE A 623 31.00 23.03 8.34
C ILE A 623 31.66 21.66 8.18
N ASN A 624 31.69 20.89 9.28
CA ASN A 624 32.16 19.50 9.22
C ASN A 624 31.01 18.61 8.71
N LEU A 625 31.11 18.20 7.44
CA LEU A 625 30.21 17.25 6.81
C LEU A 625 30.72 15.84 7.08
N ASP A 626 30.42 15.28 8.25
CA ASP A 626 30.67 13.87 8.53
C ASP A 626 29.72 12.97 7.71
N TRP A 627 30.02 11.68 7.67
CA TRP A 627 29.28 10.75 6.81
C TRP A 627 27.82 10.59 7.26
N MET A 628 27.54 10.70 8.56
CA MET A 628 26.18 10.69 9.10
C MET A 628 25.37 11.90 8.62
N PHE A 629 25.97 13.10 8.64
CA PHE A 629 25.30 14.30 8.17
C PHE A 629 25.12 14.28 6.65
N ARG A 630 26.11 13.82 5.87
CA ARG A 630 25.96 13.61 4.42
C ARG A 630 24.84 12.62 4.10
N TYR A 631 24.76 11.50 4.82
CA TYR A 631 23.66 10.54 4.65
C TYR A 631 22.30 11.15 4.98
N SER A 632 22.21 12.02 5.99
CA SER A 632 20.95 12.70 6.31
C SER A 632 20.48 13.59 5.15
N LEU A 633 21.39 14.32 4.50
CA LEU A 633 21.10 15.14 3.32
C LEU A 633 20.65 14.28 2.13
N ILE A 634 21.37 13.19 1.87
CA ILE A 634 21.03 12.24 0.79
C ILE A 634 19.66 11.62 1.02
N ASN A 635 19.37 11.19 2.25
CA ASN A 635 18.09 10.58 2.62
C ASN A 635 16.93 11.58 2.48
N ASP A 636 17.15 12.84 2.85
CA ASP A 636 16.15 13.89 2.68
C ASP A 636 15.87 14.18 1.19
N ILE A 637 16.88 14.14 0.32
CA ILE A 637 16.69 14.24 -1.14
C ILE A 637 15.89 13.05 -1.67
N VAL A 638 16.24 11.82 -1.26
CA VAL A 638 15.57 10.59 -1.72
C VAL A 638 14.08 10.59 -1.35
N LYS A 639 13.73 11.10 -0.16
CA LYS A 639 12.33 11.18 0.31
C LYS A 639 11.45 12.10 -0.52
N VAL A 640 12.02 13.07 -1.26
CA VAL A 640 11.25 13.95 -2.15
C VAL A 640 10.77 13.22 -3.40
N GLY A 641 11.46 12.14 -3.81
CA GLY A 641 11.17 11.43 -5.05
C GLY A 641 11.47 12.29 -6.30
N ALA A 642 11.15 11.76 -7.49
CA ALA A 642 11.38 12.45 -8.77
C ALA A 642 10.46 13.67 -8.96
N VAL A 643 10.81 14.78 -8.31
CA VAL A 643 10.22 16.10 -8.54
C VAL A 643 11.15 16.88 -9.45
N GLN A 644 10.71 17.11 -10.68
CA GLN A 644 11.27 17.92 -11.77
C GLN A 644 12.59 18.68 -11.50
N VAL A 645 13.62 18.34 -12.30
CA VAL A 645 14.93 18.98 -12.53
C VAL A 645 15.67 19.41 -11.27
N TRP A 646 16.59 18.55 -10.82
CA TRP A 646 17.35 18.78 -9.59
C TRP A 646 18.57 19.65 -9.90
N ILE A 647 18.66 20.80 -9.24
CA ILE A 647 19.85 21.65 -9.26
C ILE A 647 20.26 21.85 -7.80
N PRO A 648 21.55 21.76 -7.42
CA PRO A 648 21.98 21.96 -6.03
C PRO A 648 21.50 23.29 -5.42
N SER A 649 21.38 24.34 -6.24
CA SER A 649 20.86 25.66 -5.85
C SER A 649 19.36 25.65 -5.54
N ASN A 650 18.62 24.65 -6.00
CA ASN A 650 17.21 24.42 -5.67
C ASN A 650 17.04 23.52 -4.43
N CYS A 651 18.11 22.93 -3.90
CA CYS A 651 18.09 22.21 -2.62
C CYS A 651 18.44 23.21 -1.51
N VAL A 652 17.50 23.50 -0.62
CA VAL A 652 17.68 24.47 0.47
C VAL A 652 17.48 23.82 1.83
N LEU A 653 18.10 24.38 2.85
CA LEU A 653 18.08 23.79 4.19
C LEU A 653 17.32 24.64 5.22
N ASP A 654 16.41 23.97 5.93
CA ASP A 654 15.65 24.62 6.99
C ASP A 654 16.51 24.86 8.25
N SER A 655 15.94 25.53 9.25
CA SER A 655 16.66 25.83 10.50
C SER A 655 17.24 24.61 11.24
N ARG A 656 16.70 23.41 10.99
CA ARG A 656 17.06 22.12 11.58
C ARG A 656 17.96 21.26 10.68
N PHE A 657 18.47 21.83 9.58
CA PHE A 657 19.25 21.10 8.57
C PHE A 657 18.48 19.99 7.86
N VAL A 658 17.15 20.09 7.78
CA VAL A 658 16.35 19.25 6.90
C VAL A 658 16.43 19.82 5.49
N LEU A 659 16.80 19.00 4.52
CA LEU A 659 16.87 19.41 3.13
C LEU A 659 15.46 19.46 2.53
N LYS A 660 15.17 20.56 1.84
CA LYS A 660 13.92 20.81 1.13
C LYS A 660 14.20 21.23 -0.32
N ILE A 661 13.37 20.79 -1.25
CA ILE A 661 13.43 21.28 -2.63
C ILE A 661 12.58 22.55 -2.74
N THR A 662 13.21 23.61 -3.24
CA THR A 662 12.55 24.83 -3.66
C THR A 662 12.36 24.86 -5.16
N ASP A 663 11.60 25.84 -5.63
CA ASP A 663 11.43 26.09 -7.05
C ASP A 663 10.84 24.92 -7.86
N TYR A 664 9.99 24.11 -7.24
CA TYR A 664 9.19 23.11 -7.94
C TYR A 664 7.91 23.73 -8.55
N GLY A 665 7.42 23.15 -9.65
CA GLY A 665 6.15 23.51 -10.28
C GLY A 665 6.10 24.92 -10.91
N LEU A 666 4.87 25.42 -11.13
CA LEU A 666 4.60 26.74 -11.73
C LEU A 666 5.29 26.98 -13.08
N ALA A 667 5.47 25.93 -13.89
CA ALA A 667 6.18 26.00 -15.18
C ALA A 667 5.57 27.06 -16.11
N SER A 668 4.24 27.16 -16.18
CA SER A 668 3.57 28.17 -17.03
C SER A 668 3.70 29.59 -16.48
N PHE A 669 3.75 29.75 -15.15
CA PHE A 669 3.94 31.03 -14.48
C PHE A 669 5.38 31.53 -14.66
N ARG A 670 6.35 30.61 -14.64
CA ARG A 670 7.80 30.88 -14.74
C ARG A 670 8.35 30.98 -16.14
N SER A 671 7.61 30.52 -17.17
CA SER A 671 8.10 30.49 -18.55
C SER A 671 8.34 31.89 -19.13
N SER A 672 9.52 32.44 -18.90
CA SER A 672 10.11 33.53 -19.64
C SER A 672 11.38 32.98 -20.26
N CYS A 673 11.51 33.08 -21.58
CA CYS A 673 12.78 32.84 -22.24
C CYS A 673 13.78 33.87 -21.74
N GLU A 674 14.75 33.50 -20.90
CA GLU A 674 16.02 34.23 -20.76
C GLU A 674 17.06 33.42 -19.96
N ASN A 675 18.10 32.99 -20.69
CA ASN A 675 19.47 32.65 -20.28
C ASN A 675 19.69 32.10 -18.85
N ASP A 676 19.35 30.83 -18.64
CA ASP A 676 20.05 30.05 -17.62
C ASP A 676 21.53 30.01 -18.01
N GLY A 677 22.39 30.58 -17.16
CA GLY A 677 23.84 30.64 -17.41
C GLY A 677 24.40 29.24 -17.68
N LEU A 678 25.46 29.15 -18.49
CA LEU A 678 26.09 27.87 -18.87
C LEU A 678 26.40 26.98 -17.65
N ALA A 679 26.70 27.58 -16.50
CA ALA A 679 26.93 26.88 -15.24
C ALA A 679 25.70 26.07 -14.76
N GLN A 680 24.47 26.56 -14.91
CA GLN A 680 23.27 25.84 -14.46
C GLN A 680 22.97 24.59 -15.30
N LYS A 681 23.54 24.51 -16.51
CA LYS A 681 23.42 23.34 -17.39
C LYS A 681 24.30 22.16 -16.98
N LEU A 682 25.22 22.33 -16.03
CA LEU A 682 26.13 21.26 -15.58
C LEU A 682 25.38 20.08 -14.93
N TRP A 683 24.25 20.35 -14.28
CA TRP A 683 23.39 19.34 -13.67
C TRP A 683 22.33 18.80 -14.61
N THR A 684 22.25 19.33 -15.83
CA THR A 684 21.28 18.89 -16.83
C THR A 684 21.84 17.69 -17.58
N ALA A 685 21.01 16.65 -17.73
CA ALA A 685 21.42 15.44 -18.41
C ALA A 685 21.81 15.70 -19.87
N PRO A 686 22.83 15.03 -20.41
CA PRO A 686 23.35 15.31 -21.75
C PRO A 686 22.28 15.12 -22.84
N GLU A 687 21.38 14.15 -22.69
CA GLU A 687 20.24 13.97 -23.60
C GLU A 687 19.29 15.17 -23.59
N LEU A 688 19.21 15.91 -22.48
CA LEU A 688 18.44 17.15 -22.34
C LEU A 688 19.18 18.38 -22.89
N LEU A 689 20.45 18.25 -23.26
CA LEU A 689 21.25 19.32 -23.87
C LEU A 689 21.39 19.17 -25.40
N ILE A 690 21.14 17.97 -25.93
CA ILE A 690 21.39 17.63 -27.34
C ILE A 690 20.21 17.96 -28.28
N TYR A 691 18.96 17.85 -27.82
CA TYR A 691 17.80 18.14 -28.68
C TYR A 691 17.39 19.63 -28.67
N ASP A 692 16.95 20.19 -29.79
CA ASP A 692 16.53 21.61 -29.88
C ASP A 692 15.13 21.89 -29.29
N ARG A 693 14.39 20.86 -28.88
CA ARG A 693 13.01 20.96 -28.38
C ARG A 693 12.72 19.97 -27.26
N HIS A 694 13.27 20.20 -26.07
CA HIS A 694 12.84 19.48 -24.88
C HIS A 694 11.59 20.10 -24.26
N PRO A 695 10.77 19.29 -23.56
CA PRO A 695 9.75 19.84 -22.70
C PRO A 695 10.42 20.76 -21.65
N PRO A 696 9.90 21.98 -21.41
CA PRO A 696 10.43 22.89 -20.39
C PRO A 696 10.33 22.34 -18.95
N GLN A 697 9.77 21.15 -18.78
CA GLN A 697 9.53 20.47 -17.51
C GLN A 697 10.57 19.35 -17.22
N GLY A 698 11.57 19.17 -18.08
CA GLY A 698 12.56 18.10 -17.94
C GLY A 698 12.00 16.70 -18.18
N THR A 699 12.77 15.66 -17.84
CA THR A 699 12.33 14.26 -17.88
C THR A 699 12.74 13.54 -16.62
N GLN A 700 11.98 12.51 -16.22
CA GLN A 700 12.31 11.69 -15.05
C GLN A 700 13.71 11.05 -15.16
N LYS A 701 14.16 10.70 -16.37
CA LYS A 701 15.52 10.18 -16.61
C LYS A 701 16.58 11.24 -16.41
N GLY A 702 16.30 12.47 -16.83
CA GLY A 702 17.15 13.62 -16.55
C GLY A 702 17.27 13.90 -15.05
N ASP A 703 16.18 13.78 -14.29
CA ASP A 703 16.19 13.98 -12.83
C ASP A 703 17.11 12.96 -12.11
N VAL A 704 17.12 11.70 -12.58
CA VAL A 704 18.02 10.65 -12.07
C VAL A 704 19.49 10.98 -12.36
N TYR A 705 19.78 11.57 -13.52
CA TYR A 705 21.14 12.03 -13.83
C TYR A 705 21.56 13.19 -12.91
N SER A 706 20.71 14.20 -12.78
CA SER A 706 20.94 15.35 -11.89
C SER A 706 21.17 14.91 -10.44
N PHE A 707 20.41 13.91 -9.98
CA PHE A 707 20.63 13.29 -8.67
C PHE A 707 22.02 12.69 -8.53
N GLY A 708 22.48 11.93 -9.54
CA GLY A 708 23.81 11.32 -9.52
C GLY A 708 24.92 12.35 -9.36
N ILE A 709 24.80 13.51 -10.01
CA ILE A 709 25.76 14.61 -9.86
C ILE A 709 25.69 15.20 -8.44
N ILE A 710 24.50 15.46 -7.90
CA ILE A 710 24.33 15.97 -6.53
C ILE A 710 24.90 14.99 -5.49
N LEU A 711 24.71 13.68 -5.69
CA LEU A 711 25.30 12.64 -4.82
C LEU A 711 26.82 12.68 -4.86
N GLN A 712 27.41 12.83 -6.04
CA GLN A 712 28.86 12.98 -6.19
C GLN A 712 29.37 14.21 -5.45
N GLU A 713 28.69 15.35 -5.57
CA GLU A 713 29.06 16.60 -4.87
C GLU A 713 28.94 16.47 -3.36
N ILE A 714 27.90 15.80 -2.84
CA ILE A 714 27.79 15.53 -1.39
C ILE A 714 28.90 14.56 -0.93
N ALA A 715 29.17 13.52 -1.70
CA ALA A 715 30.14 12.50 -1.34
C ALA A 715 31.58 13.02 -1.35
N LEU A 716 31.95 13.80 -2.37
CA LEU A 716 33.31 14.27 -2.60
C LEU A 716 33.55 15.70 -2.09
N ARG A 717 32.47 16.46 -1.79
CA ARG A 717 32.52 17.88 -1.40
C ARG A 717 33.33 18.73 -2.39
N ASN A 718 33.21 18.40 -3.67
CA ASN A 718 33.83 19.11 -4.79
C ASN A 718 32.74 19.42 -5.82
N GLY A 719 33.05 20.31 -6.76
CA GLY A 719 32.13 20.68 -7.83
C GLY A 719 31.72 19.52 -8.74
N PRO A 720 30.76 19.75 -9.64
CA PRO A 720 30.22 18.71 -10.52
C PRO A 720 31.33 18.11 -11.41
N PHE A 721 31.27 16.80 -11.67
CA PHE A 721 32.22 16.03 -12.48
C PHE A 721 33.65 15.93 -11.92
N TYR A 722 33.87 16.16 -10.63
CA TYR A 722 35.18 15.98 -10.01
C TYR A 722 35.71 14.54 -10.13
N VAL A 723 36.91 14.39 -10.68
CA VAL A 723 37.64 13.12 -10.78
C VAL A 723 39.05 13.31 -10.20
N GLU A 724 39.43 12.47 -9.24
CA GLU A 724 40.73 12.55 -8.58
C GLU A 724 41.88 12.42 -9.60
N GLY A 725 42.78 13.40 -9.64
CA GLY A 725 43.90 13.45 -10.60
C GLY A 725 43.57 14.04 -11.99
N MET A 726 42.34 14.49 -12.24
CA MET A 726 41.96 15.23 -13.46
C MET A 726 41.29 16.56 -13.11
N ASP A 727 41.89 17.68 -13.51
CA ASP A 727 41.27 19.01 -13.34
C ASP A 727 40.25 19.28 -14.48
N LEU A 728 39.09 18.65 -14.35
CA LEU A 728 37.92 18.86 -15.22
C LEU A 728 36.96 19.92 -14.65
N SER A 729 37.33 20.55 -13.54
CA SER A 729 36.56 21.63 -12.90
C SER A 729 36.29 22.72 -13.94
N PRO A 730 35.02 23.13 -14.16
CA PRO A 730 34.75 24.26 -15.03
C PRO A 730 35.45 25.49 -14.44
N LYS A 731 36.47 26.01 -15.15
CA LYS A 731 37.08 27.29 -14.80
C LYS A 731 36.02 28.37 -14.93
N VAL A 732 35.44 28.76 -13.79
CA VAL A 732 34.60 29.94 -13.69
C VAL A 732 35.54 31.12 -13.91
N ASN A 733 35.67 31.57 -15.16
CA ASN A 733 36.15 32.92 -15.40
C ASN A 733 35.12 33.85 -14.74
N MET A 734 35.54 34.54 -13.68
CA MET A 734 34.75 35.57 -12.99
C MET A 734 34.22 36.62 -13.96
#